data_AF-A0A3M8GCC9-F1
#
_entry.id   AF-A0A3M8GCC9-F1
#
_cell.length_a   1.000
_cell.length_b   1.000
_cell.length_c   1.000
_cell.angle_alpha   90.00
_cell.angle_beta   90.00
_cell.angle_gamma   90.00
#
_symmetry.space_group_name_H-M   'P 1'
#
loop_
_entity.id
_entity.type
_entity.pdbx_description
1 polymer ?
#
loop_
_entity_poly.entity_id
_entity_poly.type
_entity_poly.pdbx_seq_one_letter_code
_entity_poly.pdbx_strand_id
1 'polypeptide(L)'
;MKDPKRKKKWIRTLQFLAAYLVAAWTFLQFIDWILNRYDISPNWVDLLLWVFIGVIPSVLIYFYNQDRINSGILKLREKIIFPLNFILLAVVTYFGFGNSDLGATTKEISYTNDDGVLATQLITKEEFRIGVPIYGFKNLNENKSEDWLRYGIGQLLEEDLFQNKSLSPDFSFFTDTSTKIEESSLFNDFYIDGDYKNEDGVYTINAYKRKSTNGKILAQNTFSGEDLLPLIDEITVFVTENSGFLETKKLRYLDYPINEFMSNSIDAIKEYINGNYNKAVAIDNRFALAYLAYAKKSMRISRGKLEVQDLADKAFENRGRLPLQKQLEVHIQRNLAYENFDEAAEQVKLQLEVDPLNDFYNEVLFSIYGETRQTDKYLESSGKLFDITQSPDTGTNLAIAAMVNGDDDMLIDEIKKYELISPNLKLFRIQPLLFKGEVEKAEAILKEMEVMYPNNKRRASVYDSAVAYIKENGYDISKFKNFEGQFRSGFNEQIHTYWIQHNRLIQYVKNQTMHALLPGGKNSMVSGFMNNETYKYDLILNEAGKPIGMNFNEVNYRSTNSFWFWKEDEAIIKAHDAYDNGNYEDAVTLYEIASEANPKHAYLQNMIAYLNYIKENDEALILEQNKSFAGDYGPRKFWIEDGKFFYKRKDDNSELAKVELLPISKNRYMDLTRLGTIMAFEEDDSGKMASKSYSYIIGKELAFEWKHDIGNQTTSNYFLKDE
;
A
#
# COMPACT_ATOMS: atom_id res chain seq x y z
N MET A 1 35.46 62.07 0.58
CA MET A 1 34.27 61.96 1.45
C MET A 1 33.68 63.35 1.63
N LYS A 2 32.34 63.50 1.65
CA LYS A 2 31.56 64.71 2.00
C LYS A 2 31.20 65.72 0.89
N ASP A 3 30.35 65.31 -0.06
CA ASP A 3 29.28 66.23 -0.48
C ASP A 3 28.12 66.06 0.53
N PRO A 4 27.91 67.01 1.44
CA PRO A 4 26.85 66.93 2.45
C PRO A 4 25.46 66.82 1.81
N LYS A 5 25.24 67.35 0.60
CA LYS A 5 23.96 67.21 -0.11
C LYS A 5 23.73 65.76 -0.55
N ARG A 6 24.75 65.11 -1.12
CA ARG A 6 24.66 63.69 -1.53
C ARG A 6 24.44 62.76 -0.34
N LYS A 7 25.08 63.04 0.80
CA LYS A 7 24.85 62.30 2.06
C LYS A 7 23.42 62.49 2.56
N LYS A 8 22.94 63.73 2.64
CA LYS A 8 21.56 64.05 3.07
C LYS A 8 20.53 63.38 2.17
N LYS A 9 20.79 63.33 0.87
CA LYS A 9 19.92 62.69 -0.12
C LYS A 9 19.81 61.18 0.09
N TRP A 10 20.92 60.48 0.28
CA TRP A 10 20.91 59.05 0.60
C TRP A 10 20.24 58.73 1.93
N ILE A 11 20.44 59.56 2.97
CA ILE A 11 19.74 59.40 4.26
C ILE A 11 18.23 59.46 4.04
N ARG A 12 17.74 60.43 3.27
CA ARG A 12 16.31 60.58 2.95
C ARG A 12 15.77 59.39 2.14
N THR A 13 16.54 58.91 1.16
CA THR A 13 16.21 57.69 0.39
C THR A 13 16.06 56.46 1.29
N LEU A 14 16.99 56.27 2.24
CA LEU A 14 16.93 55.15 3.19
C LEU A 14 15.77 55.29 4.18
N GLN A 15 15.43 56.51 4.62
CA GLN A 15 14.24 56.75 5.45
C GLN A 15 12.96 56.36 4.72
N PHE A 16 12.83 56.71 3.43
CA PHE A 16 11.68 56.32 2.63
C PHE A 16 11.65 54.81 2.35
N LEU A 17 12.81 54.19 2.12
CA LEU A 17 12.88 52.73 1.99
C LEU A 17 12.45 52.04 3.28
N ALA A 18 12.92 52.51 4.45
CA ALA A 18 12.50 51.97 5.74
C ALA A 18 10.98 52.11 5.95
N ALA A 19 10.41 53.28 5.61
CA ALA A 19 8.96 53.48 5.66
C ALA A 19 8.20 52.55 4.71
N TYR A 20 8.72 52.33 3.50
CA TYR A 20 8.18 51.36 2.54
C TYR A 20 8.21 49.93 3.10
N LEU A 21 9.32 49.51 3.69
CA LEU A 21 9.44 48.17 4.27
C LEU A 21 8.49 47.96 5.44
N VAL A 22 8.32 48.96 6.31
CA VAL A 22 7.33 48.92 7.39
C VAL A 22 5.90 48.83 6.83
N ALA A 23 5.57 49.66 5.83
CA ALA A 23 4.25 49.64 5.21
C ALA A 23 3.96 48.31 4.48
N ALA A 24 4.95 47.77 3.76
CA ALA A 24 4.87 46.49 3.09
C ALA A 24 4.67 45.34 4.09
N TRP A 25 5.42 45.34 5.19
CA TRP A 25 5.25 44.37 6.28
C TRP A 25 3.85 44.45 6.90
N THR A 26 3.38 45.65 7.26
CA THR A 26 2.02 45.85 7.80
C THR A 26 0.95 45.40 6.82
N PHE A 27 1.13 45.65 5.52
CA PHE A 27 0.22 45.18 4.49
C PHE A 27 0.20 43.66 4.38
N LEU A 28 1.37 42.99 4.40
CA LEU A 28 1.44 41.52 4.39
C LEU A 28 0.73 40.91 5.60
N GLN A 29 0.91 41.47 6.80
CA GLN A 29 0.20 41.03 8.00
C GLN A 29 -1.33 41.18 7.88
N PHE A 30 -1.78 42.26 7.25
CA PHE A 30 -3.20 42.47 6.99
C PHE A 30 -3.76 41.48 5.95
N ILE A 31 -3.01 41.19 4.89
CA ILE A 31 -3.39 40.21 3.89
C ILE A 31 -3.43 38.80 4.50
N ASP A 32 -2.41 38.41 5.26
CA ASP A 32 -2.37 37.15 5.99
C ASP A 32 -3.62 36.96 6.87
N TRP A 33 -4.00 38.00 7.63
CA TRP A 33 -5.23 37.99 8.41
C TRP A 33 -6.50 37.80 7.55
N ILE A 34 -6.60 38.44 6.38
CA ILE A 34 -7.73 38.26 5.45
C ILE A 34 -7.75 36.83 4.91
N LEU A 35 -6.62 36.31 4.45
CA LEU A 35 -6.53 34.98 3.84
C LEU A 35 -6.93 33.90 4.84
N ASN A 36 -6.41 33.97 6.07
CA ASN A 36 -6.78 33.09 7.18
C ASN A 36 -8.27 33.23 7.56
N ARG A 37 -8.86 34.42 7.42
CA ARG A 37 -10.28 34.65 7.73
C ARG A 37 -11.24 34.02 6.70
N TYR A 38 -10.80 33.88 5.45
CA TYR A 38 -11.63 33.42 4.34
C TYR A 38 -11.18 32.08 3.76
N ASP A 39 -10.29 31.35 4.44
CA ASP A 39 -9.74 30.06 4.00
C ASP A 39 -9.17 30.15 2.57
N ILE A 40 -8.41 31.21 2.30
CA ILE A 40 -7.71 31.43 1.01
C ILE A 40 -6.24 31.08 1.19
N SER A 41 -5.64 30.53 0.15
CA SER A 41 -4.25 30.09 0.13
C SER A 41 -3.26 31.11 0.71
N PRO A 42 -2.38 30.68 1.65
CA PRO A 42 -1.33 31.54 2.21
C PRO A 42 -0.25 31.90 1.20
N ASN A 43 -0.17 31.21 0.05
CA ASN A 43 0.78 31.48 -1.03
C ASN A 43 0.69 32.92 -1.57
N TRP A 44 -0.44 33.60 -1.36
CA TRP A 44 -0.59 35.02 -1.65
C TRP A 44 0.35 35.91 -0.82
N VAL A 45 0.59 35.58 0.46
CA VAL A 45 1.50 36.33 1.33
C VAL A 45 2.92 36.24 0.78
N ASP A 46 3.35 35.04 0.41
CA ASP A 46 4.68 34.81 -0.15
C ASP A 46 4.84 35.46 -1.51
N LEU A 47 3.86 35.31 -2.40
CA LEU A 47 3.86 35.99 -3.70
C LEU A 47 4.02 37.51 -3.53
N LEU A 48 3.24 38.11 -2.62
CA LEU A 48 3.31 39.54 -2.34
C LEU A 48 4.63 39.94 -1.69
N LEU A 49 5.20 39.11 -0.82
CA LEU A 49 6.52 39.34 -0.24
C LEU A 49 7.61 39.39 -1.32
N TRP A 50 7.61 38.42 -2.24
CA TRP A 50 8.51 38.41 -3.40
C TRP A 50 8.31 39.62 -4.30
N VAL A 51 7.06 40.05 -4.51
CA VAL A 51 6.74 41.29 -5.24
C VAL A 51 7.33 42.51 -4.53
N PHE A 52 7.12 42.65 -3.22
CA PHE A 52 7.62 43.81 -2.46
C PHE A 52 9.14 43.87 -2.41
N ILE A 53 9.81 42.73 -2.24
CA ILE A 53 11.28 42.64 -2.25
C ILE A 53 11.82 42.91 -3.66
N GLY A 54 11.25 42.29 -4.69
CA GLY A 54 11.72 42.42 -6.07
C GLY A 54 11.52 43.82 -6.66
N VAL A 55 10.62 44.64 -6.10
CA VAL A 55 10.41 46.03 -6.51
C VAL A 55 11.40 47.01 -5.82
N ILE A 56 12.13 46.59 -4.78
CA ILE A 56 13.12 47.42 -4.05
C ILE A 56 14.12 48.14 -4.97
N PRO A 57 14.74 47.51 -5.99
CA PRO A 57 15.69 48.20 -6.86
C PRO A 57 15.06 49.41 -7.57
N SER A 58 13.82 49.26 -8.04
CA SER A 58 13.06 50.31 -8.70
C SER A 58 12.68 51.42 -7.71
N VAL A 59 12.22 51.05 -6.52
CA VAL A 59 11.88 51.98 -5.43
C VAL A 59 13.08 52.80 -4.96
N LEU A 60 14.26 52.18 -4.85
CA LEU A 60 15.52 52.86 -4.51
C LEU A 60 15.90 53.91 -5.56
N ILE A 61 15.83 53.56 -6.85
CA ILE A 61 16.12 54.49 -7.95
C ILE A 61 15.11 55.64 -7.94
N TYR A 62 13.84 55.34 -7.69
CA TYR A 62 12.78 56.32 -7.59
C TYR A 62 13.01 57.29 -6.42
N PHE A 63 13.18 56.81 -5.19
CA PHE A 63 13.42 57.64 -4.02
C PHE A 63 14.72 58.44 -4.10
N TYR A 64 15.77 57.89 -4.73
CA TYR A 64 17.00 58.65 -4.99
C TYR A 64 16.82 59.75 -6.04
N ASN A 65 15.81 59.67 -6.91
CA ASN A 65 15.59 60.64 -7.98
C ASN A 65 14.23 61.34 -7.91
N GLN A 66 13.57 61.28 -6.75
CA GLN A 66 12.17 61.64 -6.56
C GLN A 66 11.82 63.03 -7.10
N ASP A 67 12.57 64.07 -6.73
CA ASP A 67 12.29 65.45 -7.18
C ASP A 67 12.31 65.59 -8.72
N ARG A 68 13.19 64.84 -9.39
CA ARG A 68 13.33 64.85 -10.85
C ARG A 68 12.27 63.99 -11.54
N ILE A 69 12.00 62.82 -11.00
CA ILE A 69 10.99 61.92 -11.58
C ILE A 69 9.59 62.52 -11.43
N ASN A 70 9.30 63.16 -10.29
CA ASN A 70 8.02 63.84 -10.04
C ASN A 70 7.80 65.07 -10.94
N SER A 71 8.87 65.66 -11.48
CA SER A 71 8.79 66.71 -12.50
C SER A 71 8.68 66.17 -13.93
N GLY A 72 8.49 64.85 -14.09
CA GLY A 72 8.28 64.19 -15.39
C GLY A 72 9.56 63.84 -16.15
N ILE A 73 10.75 64.02 -15.57
CA ILE A 73 12.02 63.87 -16.28
C ILE A 73 12.64 62.48 -16.02
N LEU A 74 12.29 61.51 -16.86
CA LEU A 74 12.87 60.16 -16.86
C LEU A 74 14.09 60.06 -17.78
N LYS A 75 15.21 59.56 -17.26
CA LYS A 75 16.41 59.26 -18.05
C LYS A 75 16.24 57.94 -18.79
N LEU A 76 16.99 57.77 -19.88
CA LEU A 76 17.00 56.54 -20.68
C LEU A 76 17.22 55.29 -19.81
N ARG A 77 18.10 55.37 -18.81
CA ARG A 77 18.37 54.26 -17.89
C ARG A 77 17.13 53.87 -17.05
N GLU A 78 16.37 54.83 -16.55
CA GLU A 78 15.12 54.54 -15.81
C GLU A 78 14.04 53.95 -16.72
N LYS A 79 13.94 54.44 -17.96
CA LYS A 79 13.02 53.90 -18.97
C LYS A 79 13.29 52.43 -19.33
N ILE A 80 14.52 51.96 -19.10
CA ILE A 80 14.91 50.55 -19.32
C ILE A 80 14.82 49.76 -18.01
N ILE A 81 15.35 50.29 -16.91
CA ILE A 81 15.45 49.56 -15.64
C ILE A 81 14.07 49.28 -15.04
N PHE A 82 13.13 50.23 -15.06
CA PHE A 82 11.81 49.99 -14.46
C PHE A 82 11.03 48.88 -15.19
N PRO A 83 10.89 48.89 -16.53
CA PRO A 83 10.24 47.78 -17.23
C PRO A 83 10.99 46.46 -17.08
N LEU A 84 12.32 46.48 -17.15
CA LEU A 84 13.14 45.27 -17.01
C LEU A 84 12.96 44.62 -15.63
N ASN A 85 12.92 45.42 -14.56
CA ASN A 85 12.66 44.93 -13.21
C ASN A 85 11.28 44.28 -13.11
N PHE A 86 10.27 44.86 -13.78
CA PHE A 86 8.92 44.31 -13.82
C PHE A 86 8.83 42.98 -14.60
N ILE A 87 9.53 42.88 -15.74
CA ILE A 87 9.61 41.64 -16.52
C ILE A 87 10.32 40.55 -15.70
N LEU A 88 11.43 40.89 -15.06
CA LEU A 88 12.17 39.95 -14.23
C LEU A 88 11.34 39.47 -13.03
N LEU A 89 10.61 40.39 -12.39
CA LEU A 89 9.67 40.06 -11.33
C LEU A 89 8.61 39.07 -11.83
N ALA A 90 7.96 39.37 -12.97
CA ALA A 90 6.93 38.52 -13.55
C ALA A 90 7.43 37.11 -13.88
N VAL A 91 8.65 36.99 -14.42
CA VAL A 91 9.30 35.70 -14.70
C VAL A 91 9.56 34.93 -13.40
N VAL A 92 10.16 35.59 -12.39
CA VAL A 92 10.47 34.94 -11.10
C VAL A 92 9.19 34.50 -10.38
N THR A 93 8.15 35.33 -10.35
CA THR A 93 6.88 34.96 -9.71
C THR A 93 6.14 33.88 -10.49
N TYR A 94 6.20 33.89 -11.82
CA TYR A 94 5.59 32.85 -12.65
C TYR A 94 6.24 31.48 -12.42
N PHE A 95 7.57 31.41 -12.40
CA PHE A 95 8.26 30.14 -12.13
C PHE A 95 8.21 29.74 -10.66
N GLY A 96 8.15 30.69 -9.72
CA GLY A 96 8.10 30.41 -8.28
C GLY A 96 6.72 29.99 -7.77
N PHE A 97 5.64 30.52 -8.35
CA PHE A 97 4.26 30.33 -7.87
C PHE A 97 3.27 29.84 -8.94
N GLY A 98 3.72 29.58 -10.18
CA GLY A 98 2.84 29.20 -11.29
C GLY A 98 2.12 27.86 -11.08
N ASN A 99 2.67 26.98 -10.24
CA ASN A 99 2.08 25.69 -9.87
C ASN A 99 1.42 25.73 -8.47
N SER A 100 1.49 26.84 -7.75
CA SER A 100 0.90 26.97 -6.42
C SER A 100 -0.58 27.29 -6.53
N ASP A 101 -1.44 26.58 -5.80
CA ASP A 101 -2.85 26.96 -5.72
C ASP A 101 -2.96 28.28 -4.91
N LEU A 102 -3.58 29.28 -5.53
CA LEU A 102 -3.87 30.61 -4.97
C LEU A 102 -5.36 30.77 -4.61
N GLY A 103 -6.16 29.72 -4.79
CA GLY A 103 -7.59 29.67 -4.53
C GLY A 103 -7.94 29.37 -3.08
N ALA A 104 -9.15 28.84 -2.88
CA ALA A 104 -9.61 28.36 -1.58
C ALA A 104 -8.77 27.18 -1.09
N THR A 105 -8.49 27.11 0.21
CA THR A 105 -7.80 25.97 0.84
C THR A 105 -8.71 24.75 1.01
N THR A 106 -9.99 24.92 0.71
CA THR A 106 -11.03 23.91 0.86
C THR A 106 -11.73 23.64 -0.47
N LYS A 107 -12.36 22.47 -0.56
CA LYS A 107 -13.22 22.07 -1.67
C LYS A 107 -14.49 21.39 -1.15
N GLU A 108 -15.58 21.50 -1.91
CA GLU A 108 -16.82 20.79 -1.62
C GLU A 108 -16.80 19.44 -2.33
N ILE A 109 -17.08 18.38 -1.58
CA ILE A 109 -17.34 17.03 -2.10
C ILE A 109 -18.83 16.74 -2.01
N SER A 110 -19.38 16.04 -2.99
CA SER A 110 -20.77 15.57 -2.98
C SER A 110 -20.79 14.06 -2.86
N TYR A 111 -21.59 13.52 -1.95
CA TYR A 111 -21.74 12.08 -1.76
C TYR A 111 -23.18 11.72 -1.43
N THR A 112 -23.54 10.46 -1.67
CA THR A 112 -24.84 9.92 -1.27
C THR A 112 -24.68 9.23 0.08
N ASN A 113 -25.47 9.62 1.08
CA ASN A 113 -25.42 9.01 2.41
C ASN A 113 -26.16 7.66 2.46
N ASP A 114 -26.13 6.99 3.61
CA ASP A 114 -26.80 5.69 3.82
C ASP A 114 -28.33 5.71 3.59
N ASP A 115 -28.94 6.90 3.64
CA ASP A 115 -30.37 7.11 3.37
C ASP A 115 -30.66 7.32 1.86
N GLY A 116 -29.64 7.27 0.99
CA GLY A 116 -29.77 7.54 -0.43
C GLY A 116 -29.90 9.03 -0.77
N VAL A 117 -29.59 9.93 0.19
CA VAL A 117 -29.70 11.38 0.03
C VAL A 117 -28.36 11.97 -0.36
N LEU A 118 -28.36 12.82 -1.40
CA LEU A 118 -27.18 13.59 -1.79
C LEU A 118 -26.87 14.63 -0.70
N ALA A 119 -25.69 14.53 -0.12
CA ALA A 119 -25.12 15.45 0.85
C ALA A 119 -23.83 16.07 0.29
N THR A 120 -23.47 17.23 0.81
CA THR A 120 -22.21 17.92 0.47
C THR A 120 -21.42 18.21 1.73
N GLN A 121 -20.10 18.09 1.66
CA GLN A 121 -19.21 18.39 2.78
C GLN A 121 -18.02 19.22 2.29
N LEU A 122 -17.61 20.19 3.11
CA LEU A 122 -16.41 20.98 2.87
C LEU A 122 -15.21 20.28 3.50
N ILE A 123 -14.15 20.09 2.74
CA ILE A 123 -12.90 19.44 3.18
C ILE A 123 -11.68 20.28 2.79
N THR A 124 -10.58 20.10 3.51
CA THR A 124 -9.27 20.70 3.18
C THR A 124 -8.71 20.04 1.92
N LYS A 125 -8.14 20.83 0.99
CA LYS A 125 -7.43 20.24 -0.17
C LYS A 125 -6.09 19.69 0.26
N GLU A 126 -5.61 18.68 -0.45
CA GLU A 126 -4.40 17.91 -0.09
C GLU A 126 -3.18 18.82 0.09
N GLU A 127 -2.95 19.74 -0.84
CA GLU A 127 -1.81 20.67 -0.84
C GLU A 127 -1.82 21.68 0.34
N PHE A 128 -2.92 21.75 1.09
CA PHE A 128 -3.04 22.58 2.29
C PHE A 128 -3.20 21.77 3.59
N ARG A 129 -3.13 20.43 3.52
CA ARG A 129 -3.09 19.60 4.72
C ARG A 129 -1.73 19.74 5.40
N ILE A 130 -1.74 19.72 6.72
CA ILE A 130 -0.53 19.83 7.53
C ILE A 130 0.05 18.42 7.69
N GLY A 131 1.23 18.18 7.13
CA GLY A 131 1.97 16.94 7.36
C GLY A 131 2.39 16.82 8.83
N VAL A 132 2.14 15.66 9.43
CA VAL A 132 2.47 15.36 10.84
C VAL A 132 3.26 14.05 10.90
N PRO A 133 4.58 14.08 10.63
CA PRO A 133 5.41 12.89 10.80
C PRO A 133 5.49 12.51 12.28
N ILE A 134 5.16 11.27 12.60
CA ILE A 134 5.16 10.71 13.95
C ILE A 134 6.21 9.61 14.00
N TYR A 135 7.10 9.66 14.99
CA TYR A 135 8.16 8.66 15.15
C TYR A 135 8.08 7.93 16.48
N GLY A 136 8.83 6.83 16.57
CA GLY A 136 8.86 5.98 17.76
C GLY A 136 9.26 6.73 19.04
N PHE A 137 8.54 6.43 20.12
CA PHE A 137 8.72 6.97 21.47
C PHE A 137 9.75 6.14 22.23
N LYS A 138 10.68 6.78 22.94
CA LYS A 138 11.71 6.06 23.69
C LYS A 138 11.17 5.51 25.00
N ASN A 139 11.31 4.21 25.21
CA ASN A 139 11.05 3.58 26.51
C ASN A 139 12.14 3.97 27.53
N LEU A 140 11.74 4.54 28.67
CA LEU A 140 12.63 4.88 29.78
C LEU A 140 12.71 3.79 30.85
N ASN A 141 11.81 2.80 30.81
CA ASN A 141 11.84 1.65 31.72
C ASN A 141 12.95 0.66 31.32
N GLU A 142 13.54 -0.03 32.31
CA GLU A 142 14.45 -1.16 32.06
C GLU A 142 13.71 -2.41 31.59
N ASN A 143 12.42 -2.52 31.94
CA ASN A 143 11.58 -3.67 31.58
C ASN A 143 11.21 -3.63 30.08
N LYS A 144 11.55 -4.71 29.37
CA LYS A 144 11.28 -4.86 27.94
C LYS A 144 9.86 -5.34 27.61
N SER A 145 9.04 -5.75 28.60
CA SER A 145 7.68 -6.28 28.33
C SER A 145 6.75 -5.27 27.66
N GLU A 146 7.04 -3.97 27.84
CA GLU A 146 6.28 -2.83 27.33
C GLU A 146 7.00 -2.10 26.19
N ASP A 147 8.10 -2.65 25.68
CA ASP A 147 8.87 -2.01 24.60
C ASP A 147 8.07 -1.89 23.30
N TRP A 148 6.96 -2.63 23.16
CA TRP A 148 6.03 -2.49 22.05
C TRP A 148 5.38 -1.09 21.98
N LEU A 149 5.20 -0.41 23.13
CA LEU A 149 4.63 0.94 23.19
C LEU A 149 5.51 1.99 22.51
N ARG A 150 6.80 1.70 22.31
CA ARG A 150 7.70 2.51 21.47
C ARG A 150 7.10 2.81 20.10
N TYR A 151 6.42 1.84 19.52
CA TYR A 151 5.73 1.98 18.24
C TYR A 151 4.23 2.14 18.44
N GLY A 152 3.66 1.48 19.45
CA GLY A 152 2.23 1.53 19.76
C GLY A 152 1.71 2.94 20.00
N ILE A 153 2.43 3.79 20.75
CA ILE A 153 2.00 5.18 20.96
C ILE A 153 1.91 5.93 19.64
N GLY A 154 2.93 5.83 18.78
CA GLY A 154 2.94 6.54 17.50
C GLY A 154 1.83 6.09 16.54
N GLN A 155 1.58 4.78 16.45
CA GLN A 155 0.48 4.25 15.63
C GLN A 155 -0.90 4.62 16.18
N LEU A 156 -1.07 4.63 17.51
CA LEU A 156 -2.35 5.07 18.12
C LEU A 156 -2.59 6.57 17.86
N LEU A 157 -1.55 7.40 17.96
CA LEU A 157 -1.64 8.81 17.60
C LEU A 157 -2.01 9.01 16.13
N GLU A 158 -1.41 8.21 15.24
CA GLU A 158 -1.72 8.25 13.81
C GLU A 158 -3.19 7.91 13.56
N GLU A 159 -3.70 6.79 14.09
CA GLU A 159 -5.11 6.38 13.92
C GLU A 159 -6.11 7.42 14.42
N ASP A 160 -5.80 8.09 15.53
CA ASP A 160 -6.64 9.14 16.09
C ASP A 160 -6.55 10.45 15.30
N LEU A 161 -5.34 10.92 14.98
CA LEU A 161 -5.13 12.11 14.16
C LEU A 161 -5.70 11.97 12.74
N PHE A 162 -5.79 10.74 12.21
CA PHE A 162 -6.40 10.46 10.91
C PHE A 162 -7.86 10.90 10.84
N GLN A 163 -8.57 11.05 11.97
CA GLN A 163 -9.94 11.57 11.98
C GLN A 163 -10.02 13.02 11.48
N ASN A 164 -8.95 13.81 11.66
CA ASN A 164 -8.87 15.20 11.21
C ASN A 164 -8.32 15.30 9.78
N LYS A 165 -9.18 15.61 8.80
CA LYS A 165 -8.80 15.69 7.37
C LYS A 165 -8.01 16.94 6.98
N SER A 166 -7.70 17.82 7.94
CA SER A 166 -6.71 18.88 7.73
C SER A 166 -5.29 18.44 8.04
N LEU A 167 -5.11 17.29 8.66
CA LEU A 167 -3.81 16.73 9.00
C LEU A 167 -3.52 15.55 8.08
N SER A 168 -2.23 15.34 7.80
CA SER A 168 -1.72 14.14 7.12
C SER A 168 -0.71 13.48 8.05
N PRO A 169 -1.19 12.75 9.09
CA PRO A 169 -0.30 12.01 9.97
C PRO A 169 0.34 10.84 9.21
N ASP A 170 1.60 10.57 9.52
CA ASP A 170 2.35 9.43 8.96
C ASP A 170 3.28 8.88 10.05
N PHE A 171 3.15 7.61 10.37
CA PHE A 171 3.96 6.96 11.39
C PHE A 171 5.16 6.19 10.81
N SER A 172 6.33 6.43 11.39
CA SER A 172 7.55 5.68 11.10
C SER A 172 8.25 5.12 12.34
N PHE A 173 8.79 3.91 12.21
CA PHE A 173 9.42 3.17 13.32
C PHE A 173 10.79 3.71 13.75
N PHE A 174 11.32 4.75 13.09
CA PHE A 174 12.64 5.29 13.42
C PHE A 174 12.68 5.89 14.83
N THR A 175 13.78 5.63 15.54
CA THR A 175 13.99 6.13 16.92
C THR A 175 15.22 7.02 17.05
N ASP A 176 16.19 6.92 16.14
CA ASP A 176 17.37 7.75 16.15
C ASP A 176 17.10 9.15 15.58
N THR A 177 17.67 10.17 16.20
CA THR A 177 17.42 11.57 15.83
C THR A 177 17.89 11.91 14.42
N SER A 178 18.98 11.30 13.94
CA SER A 178 19.55 11.56 12.62
C SER A 178 18.58 11.19 11.51
N THR A 179 18.04 9.97 11.51
CA THR A 179 17.10 9.48 10.51
C THR A 179 15.80 10.26 10.56
N LYS A 180 15.29 10.57 11.76
CA LYS A 180 14.10 11.43 11.94
C LYS A 180 14.26 12.79 11.27
N ILE A 181 15.42 13.45 11.47
CA ILE A 181 15.73 14.74 10.84
C ILE A 181 15.85 14.59 9.32
N GLU A 182 16.58 13.56 8.86
CA GLU A 182 16.79 13.30 7.44
C GLU A 182 15.47 13.16 6.70
N GLU A 183 14.55 12.32 7.20
CA GLU A 183 13.26 12.09 6.54
C GLU A 183 12.30 13.27 6.68
N SER A 184 12.10 13.78 7.90
CA SER A 184 11.11 14.84 8.12
C SER A 184 11.50 16.15 7.45
N SER A 185 12.79 16.49 7.36
CA SER A 185 13.24 17.78 6.83
C SER A 185 13.05 17.96 5.32
N LEU A 186 12.78 16.87 4.60
CA LEU A 186 12.51 16.91 3.16
C LEU A 186 11.16 17.56 2.84
N PHE A 187 10.16 17.30 3.68
CA PHE A 187 8.76 17.63 3.35
C PHE A 187 8.00 18.33 4.48
N ASN A 188 8.55 18.39 5.70
CA ASN A 188 7.83 18.89 6.88
C ASN A 188 8.67 19.86 7.71
N ASP A 189 8.03 20.88 8.29
CA ASP A 189 8.69 21.86 9.18
C ASP A 189 8.96 21.30 10.58
N PHE A 190 8.18 20.31 10.99
CA PHE A 190 8.29 19.65 12.28
C PHE A 190 8.02 18.15 12.20
N TYR A 191 8.32 17.45 13.29
CA TYR A 191 7.90 16.09 13.54
C TYR A 191 7.52 15.90 15.02
N ILE A 192 6.81 14.82 15.30
CA ILE A 192 6.39 14.39 16.63
C ILE A 192 7.20 13.16 17.05
N ASP A 193 7.77 13.21 18.26
CA ASP A 193 8.30 12.04 18.94
C ASP A 193 8.17 12.19 20.46
N GLY A 194 8.72 11.26 21.22
CA GLY A 194 8.59 11.32 22.66
C GLY A 194 9.40 10.31 23.42
N ASP A 195 9.14 10.26 24.71
CA ASP A 195 9.55 9.18 25.58
C ASP A 195 8.44 8.82 26.56
N TYR A 196 8.51 7.62 27.11
CA TYR A 196 7.48 7.12 28.00
C TYR A 196 8.07 6.22 29.08
N LYS A 197 7.35 6.14 30.20
CA LYS A 197 7.55 5.15 31.25
C LYS A 197 6.20 4.71 31.81
N ASN A 198 6.14 3.50 32.34
CA ASN A 198 5.02 3.01 33.14
C ASN A 198 5.55 2.59 34.51
N GLU A 199 5.13 3.27 35.57
CA GLU A 199 5.50 2.96 36.95
C GLU A 199 4.23 2.60 37.70
N ASP A 200 4.16 1.36 38.21
CA ASP A 200 3.02 0.85 39.01
C ASP A 200 1.64 1.01 38.32
N GLY A 201 1.61 0.90 36.98
CA GLY A 201 0.38 1.02 36.19
C GLY A 201 0.02 2.46 35.81
N VAL A 202 0.85 3.44 36.16
CA VAL A 202 0.70 4.84 35.74
C VAL A 202 1.66 5.13 34.59
N TYR A 203 1.10 5.38 33.42
CA TYR A 203 1.83 5.85 32.26
C TYR A 203 2.22 7.31 32.45
N THR A 204 3.46 7.64 32.09
CA THR A 204 3.95 9.01 31.92
C THR A 204 4.54 9.12 30.53
N ILE A 205 3.94 9.94 29.66
CA ILE A 205 4.35 10.12 28.27
C ILE A 205 4.76 11.58 28.07
N ASN A 206 5.99 11.80 27.61
CA ASN A 206 6.45 13.10 27.16
C ASN A 206 6.33 13.16 25.64
N ALA A 207 5.49 14.05 25.12
CA ALA A 207 5.38 14.30 23.69
C ALA A 207 6.15 15.57 23.31
N TYR A 208 6.88 15.50 22.20
CA TYR A 208 7.70 16.59 21.68
C TYR A 208 7.27 16.95 20.26
N LYS A 209 6.99 18.23 20.03
CA LYS A 209 7.07 18.82 18.69
C LYS A 209 8.48 19.30 18.46
N ARG A 210 9.18 18.74 17.47
CA ARG A 210 10.56 19.10 17.14
C ARG A 210 10.65 19.72 15.77
N LYS A 211 11.60 20.65 15.58
CA LYS A 211 11.90 21.22 14.28
C LYS A 211 12.61 20.19 13.40
N SER A 212 12.09 19.90 12.22
CA SER A 212 12.62 18.85 11.35
C SER A 212 14.07 19.04 10.97
N THR A 213 14.50 20.28 10.72
CA THR A 213 15.87 20.57 10.26
C THR A 213 16.98 20.27 11.28
N ASN A 214 16.67 20.19 12.58
CA ASN A 214 17.71 20.08 13.61
C ASN A 214 17.27 19.41 14.94
N GLY A 215 16.05 18.88 15.01
CA GLY A 215 15.53 18.19 16.19
C GLY A 215 15.28 19.08 17.41
N LYS A 216 15.39 20.41 17.28
CA LYS A 216 15.15 21.34 18.39
C LYS A 216 13.68 21.26 18.83
N ILE A 217 13.45 21.10 20.13
CA ILE A 217 12.10 21.12 20.71
C ILE A 217 11.47 22.50 20.49
N LEU A 218 10.31 22.52 19.85
CA LEU A 218 9.46 23.69 19.60
C LEU A 218 8.37 23.78 20.67
N ALA A 219 7.75 22.64 20.99
CA ALA A 219 6.78 22.50 22.07
C ALA A 219 6.96 21.12 22.71
N GLN A 220 6.59 21.00 23.99
CA GLN A 220 6.57 19.74 24.69
C GLN A 220 5.50 19.75 25.78
N ASN A 221 4.95 18.60 26.09
CA ASN A 221 4.08 18.42 27.24
C ASN A 221 4.25 17.02 27.84
N THR A 222 3.89 16.88 29.12
CA THR A 222 3.94 15.63 29.86
C THR A 222 2.52 15.23 30.25
N PHE A 223 2.14 14.02 29.87
CA PHE A 223 0.82 13.44 30.13
C PHE A 223 0.99 12.29 31.09
N SER A 224 0.08 12.13 32.05
CA SER A 224 0.17 11.06 33.04
C SER A 224 -1.19 10.56 33.47
N GLY A 225 -1.35 9.24 33.53
CA GLY A 225 -2.62 8.59 33.84
C GLY A 225 -2.50 7.07 33.87
N GLU A 226 -3.54 6.41 34.38
CA GLU A 226 -3.60 4.95 34.49
C GLU A 226 -4.05 4.28 33.18
N ASP A 227 -4.81 4.99 32.34
CA ASP A 227 -5.31 4.51 31.06
C ASP A 227 -4.54 5.15 29.91
N LEU A 228 -4.01 4.32 29.02
CA LEU A 228 -3.24 4.76 27.87
C LEU A 228 -4.10 5.53 26.86
N LEU A 229 -5.32 5.07 26.59
CA LEU A 229 -6.13 5.60 25.49
C LEU A 229 -6.55 7.06 25.69
N PRO A 230 -7.05 7.49 26.86
CA PRO A 230 -7.30 8.90 27.13
C PRO A 230 -6.04 9.78 27.05
N LEU A 231 -4.86 9.24 27.38
CA LEU A 231 -3.61 9.98 27.23
C LEU A 231 -3.27 10.18 25.74
N ILE A 232 -3.59 9.21 24.87
CA ILE A 232 -3.45 9.39 23.42
C ILE A 232 -4.34 10.53 22.94
N ASP A 233 -5.63 10.57 23.33
CA ASP A 233 -6.55 11.68 22.99
C ASP A 233 -5.99 13.04 23.46
N GLU A 234 -5.43 13.12 24.68
CA GLU A 234 -4.81 14.36 25.17
C GLU A 234 -3.57 14.77 24.37
N ILE A 235 -2.77 13.79 23.94
CA ILE A 235 -1.59 14.03 23.11
C ILE A 235 -2.00 14.46 21.69
N THR A 236 -3.04 13.90 21.09
CA THR A 236 -3.50 14.30 19.75
C THR A 236 -4.08 15.71 19.75
N VAL A 237 -4.77 16.12 20.82
CA VAL A 237 -5.14 17.53 21.04
C VAL A 237 -3.88 18.41 21.09
N PHE A 238 -2.87 18.05 21.87
CA PHE A 238 -1.61 18.79 21.92
C PHE A 238 -0.93 18.88 20.54
N VAL A 239 -0.86 17.78 19.80
CA VAL A 239 -0.28 17.75 18.45
C VAL A 239 -1.07 18.67 17.52
N THR A 240 -2.40 18.59 17.53
CA THR A 240 -3.28 19.39 16.69
C THR A 240 -3.13 20.89 16.98
N GLU A 241 -3.23 21.30 18.24
CA GLU A 241 -3.08 22.71 18.66
C GLU A 241 -1.69 23.27 18.32
N ASN A 242 -0.66 22.42 18.39
CA ASN A 242 0.71 22.83 18.09
C ASN A 242 1.08 22.65 16.63
N SER A 243 0.26 22.01 15.78
CA SER A 243 0.54 21.81 14.35
C SER A 243 0.39 23.09 13.52
N GLY A 244 -0.33 24.08 14.05
CA GLY A 244 -0.72 25.30 13.32
C GLY A 244 -2.13 25.24 12.73
N PHE A 245 -2.87 24.16 12.98
CA PHE A 245 -4.28 24.04 12.59
C PHE A 245 -5.17 25.02 13.37
N LEU A 246 -6.06 25.72 12.67
CA LEU A 246 -7.10 26.57 13.25
C LEU A 246 -8.47 26.03 12.85
N GLU A 247 -9.15 25.35 13.78
CA GLU A 247 -10.49 24.85 13.52
C GLU A 247 -11.48 26.01 13.31
N THR A 248 -12.27 25.94 12.24
CA THR A 248 -13.32 26.93 11.95
C THR A 248 -14.69 26.26 12.04
N LYS A 249 -15.75 27.04 12.32
CA LYS A 249 -17.13 26.50 12.40
C LYS A 249 -17.60 25.77 11.13
N LYS A 250 -16.97 26.03 9.98
CA LYS A 250 -17.31 25.41 8.69
C LYS A 250 -16.53 24.11 8.45
N LEU A 251 -15.40 23.95 9.11
CA LEU A 251 -14.47 22.85 8.91
C LEU A 251 -14.28 22.14 10.25
N ARG A 252 -15.28 21.36 10.61
CA ARG A 252 -15.34 20.58 11.84
C ARG A 252 -15.46 19.11 11.47
N TYR A 253 -14.43 18.35 11.81
CA TYR A 253 -14.46 16.89 11.71
C TYR A 253 -15.00 16.31 13.00
N LEU A 254 -15.73 15.20 12.89
CA LEU A 254 -16.18 14.47 14.07
C LEU A 254 -14.98 13.69 14.60
N ASP A 255 -14.58 14.02 15.82
CA ASP A 255 -13.45 13.45 16.52
C ASP A 255 -13.98 12.53 17.62
N TYR A 256 -13.94 11.23 17.37
CA TYR A 256 -14.36 10.23 18.34
C TYR A 256 -13.20 9.95 19.30
N PRO A 257 -13.44 9.82 20.61
CA PRO A 257 -12.41 9.33 21.53
C PRO A 257 -11.85 8.00 21.03
N ILE A 258 -10.53 7.82 21.12
CA ILE A 258 -9.86 6.65 20.56
C ILE A 258 -10.41 5.32 21.12
N ASN A 259 -10.88 5.33 22.37
CA ASN A 259 -11.47 4.16 23.03
C ASN A 259 -12.86 3.74 22.50
N GLU A 260 -13.51 4.56 21.66
CA GLU A 260 -14.77 4.18 21.02
C GLU A 260 -14.54 3.20 19.87
N PHE A 261 -13.43 3.36 19.14
CA PHE A 261 -13.10 2.57 17.95
C PHE A 261 -11.90 1.63 18.11
N MET A 262 -11.04 1.86 19.09
CA MET A 262 -10.03 0.91 19.54
C MET A 262 -10.59 -0.06 20.59
N SER A 263 -9.86 -1.16 20.85
CA SER A 263 -10.21 -2.07 21.94
C SER A 263 -9.86 -1.47 23.30
N ASN A 264 -10.70 -1.68 24.31
CA ASN A 264 -10.37 -1.36 25.70
C ASN A 264 -9.39 -2.38 26.33
N SER A 265 -9.03 -3.46 25.62
CA SER A 265 -8.04 -4.42 26.06
C SER A 265 -6.66 -4.03 25.55
N ILE A 266 -5.76 -3.69 26.47
CA ILE A 266 -4.37 -3.36 26.14
C ILE A 266 -3.65 -4.54 25.45
N ASP A 267 -3.99 -5.78 25.81
CA ASP A 267 -3.45 -6.97 25.17
C ASP A 267 -3.96 -7.12 23.73
N ALA A 268 -5.24 -6.81 23.47
CA ALA A 268 -5.77 -6.80 22.10
C ALA A 268 -5.11 -5.71 21.25
N ILE A 269 -4.93 -4.51 21.80
CA ILE A 269 -4.20 -3.42 21.13
C ILE A 269 -2.77 -3.84 20.81
N LYS A 270 -2.06 -4.42 21.78
CA LYS A 270 -0.69 -4.91 21.58
C LYS A 270 -0.62 -5.90 20.42
N GLU A 271 -1.54 -6.86 20.35
CA GLU A 271 -1.59 -7.81 19.24
C GLU A 271 -1.94 -7.14 17.90
N TYR A 272 -2.83 -6.13 17.89
CA TYR A 272 -3.14 -5.32 16.70
C TYR A 272 -1.90 -4.59 16.17
N ILE A 273 -1.19 -3.87 17.05
CA ILE A 273 0.04 -3.11 16.75
C ILE A 273 1.15 -4.03 16.21
N ASN A 274 1.25 -5.26 16.74
CA ASN A 274 2.19 -6.26 16.24
C ASN A 274 1.75 -6.93 14.91
N GLY A 275 0.59 -6.58 14.36
CA GLY A 275 0.06 -7.17 13.13
C GLY A 275 -0.52 -8.59 13.31
N ASN A 276 -0.76 -9.01 14.55
CA ASN A 276 -1.37 -10.30 14.93
C ASN A 276 -2.89 -10.15 15.09
N TYR A 277 -3.55 -9.68 14.03
CA TYR A 277 -4.97 -9.31 14.09
C TYR A 277 -5.89 -10.46 14.52
N ASN A 278 -5.53 -11.70 14.20
CA ASN A 278 -6.24 -12.91 14.65
C ASN A 278 -6.25 -13.05 16.18
N LYS A 279 -5.13 -12.76 16.86
CA LYS A 279 -5.04 -12.77 18.32
C LYS A 279 -5.79 -11.59 18.91
N ALA A 280 -5.67 -10.40 18.29
CA ALA A 280 -6.40 -9.21 18.71
C ALA A 280 -7.91 -9.45 18.74
N VAL A 281 -8.50 -10.00 17.67
CA VAL A 281 -9.95 -10.28 17.62
C VAL A 281 -10.36 -11.50 18.46
N ALA A 282 -9.43 -12.38 18.82
CA ALA A 282 -9.70 -13.46 19.77
C ALA A 282 -9.76 -12.96 21.21
N ILE A 283 -8.98 -11.92 21.55
CA ILE A 283 -8.99 -11.25 22.86
C ILE A 283 -10.22 -10.32 22.96
N ASP A 284 -10.52 -9.55 21.91
CA ASP A 284 -11.71 -8.70 21.81
C ASP A 284 -12.45 -8.94 20.49
N ASN A 285 -13.50 -9.74 20.56
CA ASN A 285 -14.30 -10.13 19.40
C ASN A 285 -15.18 -9.01 18.82
N ARG A 286 -15.12 -7.79 19.37
CA ARG A 286 -15.81 -6.60 18.86
C ARG A 286 -14.83 -5.53 18.37
N PHE A 287 -13.53 -5.84 18.28
CA PHE A 287 -12.50 -4.93 17.80
C PHE A 287 -12.57 -4.75 16.28
N ALA A 288 -13.49 -3.90 15.83
CA ALA A 288 -13.85 -3.69 14.43
C ALA A 288 -12.64 -3.35 13.54
N LEU A 289 -11.73 -2.49 14.03
CA LEU A 289 -10.56 -2.07 13.27
C LEU A 289 -9.59 -3.24 13.03
N ALA A 290 -9.43 -4.12 14.01
CA ALA A 290 -8.62 -5.33 13.87
C ALA A 290 -9.24 -6.30 12.84
N TYR A 291 -10.57 -6.46 12.79
CA TYR A 291 -11.21 -7.24 11.73
C TYR A 291 -11.00 -6.63 10.34
N LEU A 292 -11.13 -5.30 10.21
CA LEU A 292 -10.88 -4.60 8.95
C LEU A 292 -9.44 -4.81 8.47
N ALA A 293 -8.45 -4.56 9.32
CA ALA A 293 -7.04 -4.77 9.00
C ALA A 293 -6.75 -6.24 8.66
N TYR A 294 -7.38 -7.18 9.37
CA TYR A 294 -7.24 -8.60 9.08
C TYR A 294 -7.83 -8.99 7.72
N ALA A 295 -9.02 -8.47 7.39
CA ALA A 295 -9.67 -8.71 6.10
C ALA A 295 -8.81 -8.18 4.95
N LYS A 296 -8.31 -6.94 5.04
CA LYS A 296 -7.40 -6.33 4.05
C LYS A 296 -6.15 -7.19 3.82
N LYS A 297 -5.45 -7.56 4.90
CA LYS A 297 -4.24 -8.40 4.83
C LYS A 297 -4.55 -9.76 4.20
N SER A 298 -5.63 -10.41 4.62
CA SER A 298 -6.02 -11.74 4.13
C SER A 298 -6.42 -11.73 2.65
N MET A 299 -7.06 -10.66 2.20
CA MET A 299 -7.44 -10.46 0.81
C MET A 299 -6.23 -10.25 -0.10
N ARG A 300 -5.29 -9.37 0.29
CA ARG A 300 -4.06 -9.06 -0.48
C ARG A 300 -3.21 -10.29 -0.78
N ILE A 301 -3.16 -11.25 0.16
CA ILE A 301 -2.39 -12.51 0.00
C ILE A 301 -3.25 -13.69 -0.47
N SER A 302 -4.52 -13.45 -0.83
CA SER A 302 -5.49 -14.47 -1.26
C SER A 302 -5.55 -15.67 -0.31
N ARG A 303 -5.62 -15.40 0.99
CA ARG A 303 -5.54 -16.42 2.05
C ARG A 303 -6.67 -17.45 1.98
N GLY A 304 -7.86 -17.03 1.55
CA GLY A 304 -9.03 -17.86 1.27
C GLY A 304 -10.31 -17.03 1.23
N LYS A 305 -11.16 -17.22 0.22
CA LYS A 305 -12.37 -16.42 -0.03
C LYS A 305 -13.32 -16.42 1.16
N LEU A 306 -13.58 -17.60 1.73
CA LEU A 306 -14.51 -17.74 2.87
C LEU A 306 -13.99 -17.05 4.14
N GLU A 307 -12.68 -17.11 4.41
CA GLU A 307 -12.11 -16.41 5.57
C GLU A 307 -12.15 -14.89 5.35
N VAL A 308 -11.83 -14.41 4.15
CA VAL A 308 -11.91 -12.97 3.83
C VAL A 308 -13.34 -12.45 3.95
N GLN A 309 -14.34 -13.21 3.49
CA GLN A 309 -15.76 -12.89 3.62
C GLN A 309 -16.20 -12.85 5.09
N ASP A 310 -15.88 -13.88 5.88
CA ASP A 310 -16.17 -13.92 7.33
C ASP A 310 -15.55 -12.73 8.08
N LEU A 311 -14.30 -12.39 7.78
CA LEU A 311 -13.63 -11.24 8.39
C LEU A 311 -14.26 -9.91 7.97
N ALA A 312 -14.62 -9.75 6.69
CA ALA A 312 -15.27 -8.56 6.18
C ALA A 312 -16.68 -8.38 6.76
N ASP A 313 -17.45 -9.45 6.90
CA ASP A 313 -18.78 -9.43 7.52
C ASP A 313 -18.69 -9.11 9.02
N LYS A 314 -17.71 -9.67 9.76
CA LYS A 314 -17.48 -9.31 11.17
C LYS A 314 -17.05 -7.85 11.35
N ALA A 315 -16.21 -7.33 10.45
CA ALA A 315 -15.90 -5.90 10.42
C ALA A 315 -17.18 -5.08 10.17
N PHE A 316 -18.02 -5.53 9.24
CA PHE A 316 -19.29 -4.87 8.89
C PHE A 316 -20.30 -4.87 10.02
N GLU A 317 -20.47 -5.97 10.73
CA GLU A 317 -21.35 -6.09 11.90
C GLU A 317 -20.95 -5.11 13.02
N ASN A 318 -19.64 -4.88 13.19
CA ASN A 318 -19.11 -3.99 14.22
C ASN A 318 -18.80 -2.56 13.70
N ARG A 319 -19.09 -2.23 12.44
CA ARG A 319 -18.68 -0.98 11.80
C ARG A 319 -19.16 0.27 12.51
N GLY A 320 -20.32 0.24 13.17
CA GLY A 320 -20.86 1.40 13.91
C GLY A 320 -19.98 1.89 15.07
N ARG A 321 -18.92 1.14 15.42
CA ARG A 321 -17.90 1.54 16.39
C ARG A 321 -16.73 2.29 15.77
N LEU A 322 -16.64 2.35 14.44
CA LEU A 322 -15.54 2.98 13.72
C LEU A 322 -15.89 4.42 13.34
N PRO A 323 -14.90 5.32 13.20
CA PRO A 323 -15.12 6.62 12.58
C PRO A 323 -15.68 6.46 11.15
N LEU A 324 -16.44 7.43 10.67
CA LEU A 324 -17.18 7.35 9.39
C LEU A 324 -16.30 6.86 8.22
N GLN A 325 -15.07 7.37 8.09
CA GLN A 325 -14.17 6.95 7.02
C GLN A 325 -13.84 5.45 7.10
N LYS A 326 -13.54 4.94 8.30
CA LYS A 326 -13.25 3.53 8.51
C LYS A 326 -14.49 2.66 8.28
N GLN A 327 -15.70 3.17 8.54
CA GLN A 327 -16.92 2.49 8.11
C GLN A 327 -16.97 2.32 6.59
N LEU A 328 -16.67 3.37 5.83
CA LEU A 328 -16.61 3.32 4.37
C LEU A 328 -15.52 2.33 3.88
N GLU A 329 -14.36 2.28 4.54
CA GLU A 329 -13.35 1.24 4.27
C GLU A 329 -13.89 -0.18 4.48
N VAL A 330 -14.75 -0.39 5.49
CA VAL A 330 -15.42 -1.69 5.70
C VAL A 330 -16.36 -2.01 4.54
N HIS A 331 -17.13 -1.04 4.05
CA HIS A 331 -18.00 -1.23 2.88
C HIS A 331 -17.19 -1.60 1.63
N ILE A 332 -16.09 -0.88 1.36
CA ILE A 332 -15.17 -1.18 0.26
C ILE A 332 -14.61 -2.60 0.41
N GLN A 333 -14.08 -2.93 1.59
CA GLN A 333 -13.48 -4.23 1.86
C GLN A 333 -14.48 -5.38 1.72
N ARG A 334 -15.74 -5.17 2.11
CA ARG A 334 -16.82 -6.14 1.93
C ARG A 334 -17.18 -6.29 0.45
N ASN A 335 -17.33 -5.21 -0.30
CA ASN A 335 -17.57 -5.29 -1.74
C ASN A 335 -16.46 -6.06 -2.46
N LEU A 336 -15.19 -5.83 -2.10
CA LEU A 336 -14.06 -6.60 -2.64
C LEU A 336 -14.10 -8.09 -2.26
N ALA A 337 -14.45 -8.42 -1.01
CA ALA A 337 -14.59 -9.82 -0.56
C ALA A 337 -15.68 -10.60 -1.30
N TYR A 338 -16.69 -9.89 -1.82
CA TYR A 338 -17.78 -10.44 -2.62
C TYR A 338 -17.61 -10.19 -4.13
N GLU A 339 -16.45 -9.67 -4.57
CA GLU A 339 -16.11 -9.43 -5.99
C GLU A 339 -17.04 -8.41 -6.69
N ASN A 340 -17.65 -7.51 -5.92
CA ASN A 340 -18.45 -6.36 -6.39
C ASN A 340 -17.52 -5.18 -6.74
N PHE A 341 -16.72 -5.33 -7.80
CA PHE A 341 -15.63 -4.40 -8.13
C PHE A 341 -16.11 -3.01 -8.58
N ASP A 342 -17.27 -2.92 -9.25
CA ASP A 342 -17.78 -1.64 -9.74
C ASP A 342 -18.21 -0.74 -8.57
N GLU A 343 -18.94 -1.28 -7.61
CA GLU A 343 -19.33 -0.59 -6.37
C GLU A 343 -18.10 -0.23 -5.54
N ALA A 344 -17.13 -1.13 -5.41
CA ALA A 344 -15.88 -0.84 -4.73
C ALA A 344 -15.11 0.30 -5.42
N ALA A 345 -15.02 0.29 -6.75
CA ALA A 345 -14.33 1.33 -7.51
C ALA A 345 -14.98 2.71 -7.37
N GLU A 346 -16.31 2.77 -7.35
CA GLU A 346 -17.05 4.02 -7.12
C GLU A 346 -16.77 4.59 -5.73
N GLN A 347 -16.87 3.75 -4.70
CA GLN A 347 -16.60 4.14 -3.32
C GLN A 347 -15.15 4.59 -3.12
N VAL A 348 -14.19 3.87 -3.70
CA VAL A 348 -12.75 4.20 -3.64
C VAL A 348 -12.47 5.55 -4.31
N LYS A 349 -13.02 5.81 -5.50
CA LYS A 349 -12.83 7.09 -6.19
C LYS A 349 -13.36 8.26 -5.36
N LEU A 350 -14.54 8.09 -4.76
CA LEU A 350 -15.09 9.08 -3.85
C LEU A 350 -14.17 9.33 -2.64
N GLN A 351 -13.60 8.27 -2.06
CA GLN A 351 -12.64 8.44 -0.96
C GLN A 351 -11.34 9.12 -1.39
N LEU A 352 -10.86 8.87 -2.61
CA LEU A 352 -9.70 9.55 -3.19
C LEU A 352 -9.99 11.02 -3.52
N GLU A 353 -11.24 11.45 -3.64
CA GLU A 353 -11.56 12.88 -3.65
C GLU A 353 -11.29 13.52 -2.28
N VAL A 354 -11.39 12.76 -1.19
CA VAL A 354 -11.15 13.25 0.17
C VAL A 354 -9.67 13.18 0.54
N ASP A 355 -9.05 12.03 0.26
CA ASP A 355 -7.69 11.70 0.67
C ASP A 355 -6.95 11.09 -0.53
N PRO A 356 -6.50 11.93 -1.51
CA PRO A 356 -5.92 11.46 -2.76
C PRO A 356 -4.66 10.63 -2.58
N LEU A 357 -3.91 10.87 -1.50
CA LEU A 357 -2.65 10.18 -1.20
C LEU A 357 -2.84 8.92 -0.34
N ASN A 358 -4.08 8.52 -0.05
CA ASN A 358 -4.33 7.33 0.76
C ASN A 358 -3.84 6.06 0.03
N ASP A 359 -2.83 5.40 0.59
CA ASP A 359 -2.22 4.21 -0.02
C ASP A 359 -3.21 3.08 -0.23
N PHE A 360 -4.06 2.80 0.76
CA PHE A 360 -5.04 1.71 0.66
C PHE A 360 -6.02 1.92 -0.50
N TYR A 361 -6.58 3.12 -0.64
CA TYR A 361 -7.52 3.41 -1.74
C TYR A 361 -6.85 3.32 -3.11
N ASN A 362 -5.62 3.83 -3.22
CA ASN A 362 -4.85 3.73 -4.48
C ASN A 362 -4.50 2.28 -4.82
N GLU A 363 -4.02 1.49 -3.84
CA GLU A 363 -3.73 0.06 -4.04
C GLU A 363 -4.98 -0.72 -4.50
N VAL A 364 -6.15 -0.46 -3.90
CA VAL A 364 -7.42 -1.08 -4.31
C VAL A 364 -7.77 -0.68 -5.74
N LEU A 365 -7.68 0.61 -6.08
CA LEU A 365 -8.00 1.09 -7.42
C LEU A 365 -7.08 0.46 -8.47
N PHE A 366 -5.78 0.35 -8.17
CA PHE A 366 -4.80 -0.28 -9.04
C PHE A 366 -5.06 -1.78 -9.20
N SER A 367 -5.46 -2.47 -8.13
CA SER A 367 -5.89 -3.85 -8.21
C SER A 367 -7.12 -4.02 -9.11
N ILE A 368 -8.12 -3.14 -9.01
CA ILE A 368 -9.31 -3.17 -9.87
C ILE A 368 -8.92 -2.93 -11.34
N TYR A 369 -7.98 -2.02 -11.62
CA TYR A 369 -7.45 -1.84 -12.97
C TYR A 369 -6.69 -3.07 -13.47
N GLY A 370 -6.00 -3.79 -12.59
CA GLY A 370 -5.38 -5.08 -12.92
C GLY A 370 -6.40 -6.14 -13.29
N GLU A 371 -7.44 -6.31 -12.47
CA GLU A 371 -8.54 -7.25 -12.69
C GLU A 371 -9.26 -6.97 -14.03
N THR A 372 -9.49 -5.69 -14.32
CA THR A 372 -10.20 -5.23 -15.53
C THR A 372 -9.29 -4.93 -16.72
N ARG A 373 -7.97 -5.18 -16.60
CA ARG A 373 -6.93 -4.94 -17.62
C ARG A 373 -6.87 -3.50 -18.16
N GLN A 374 -7.15 -2.51 -17.31
CA GLN A 374 -7.17 -1.09 -17.66
C GLN A 374 -5.79 -0.43 -17.43
N THR A 375 -4.78 -0.82 -18.23
CA THR A 375 -3.40 -0.33 -18.07
C THR A 375 -3.26 1.19 -18.26
N ASP A 376 -4.02 1.77 -19.19
CA ASP A 376 -3.98 3.22 -19.45
C ASP A 376 -4.45 4.01 -18.23
N LYS A 377 -5.50 3.54 -17.54
CA LYS A 377 -6.00 4.18 -16.32
C LYS A 377 -5.04 3.97 -15.16
N TYR A 378 -4.33 2.85 -15.10
CA TYR A 378 -3.29 2.64 -14.11
C TYR A 378 -2.16 3.67 -14.27
N LEU A 379 -1.72 3.93 -15.51
CA LEU A 379 -0.75 4.98 -15.81
C LEU A 379 -1.29 6.37 -15.47
N GLU A 380 -2.49 6.70 -15.93
CA GLU A 380 -3.10 8.02 -15.68
C GLU A 380 -3.21 8.32 -14.18
N SER A 381 -3.73 7.37 -13.39
CA SER A 381 -3.85 7.53 -11.93
C SER A 381 -2.49 7.60 -11.24
N SER A 382 -1.51 6.77 -11.64
CA SER A 382 -0.15 6.83 -11.07
C SER A 382 0.55 8.16 -11.39
N GLY A 383 0.35 8.70 -12.59
CA GLY A 383 0.86 10.01 -12.99
C GLY A 383 0.26 11.14 -12.16
N LYS A 384 -1.07 11.13 -11.97
CA LYS A 384 -1.75 12.10 -11.11
C LYS A 384 -1.23 12.06 -9.67
N LEU A 385 -1.02 10.87 -9.11
CA LEU A 385 -0.45 10.75 -7.75
C LEU A 385 0.96 11.32 -7.67
N PHE A 386 1.80 11.04 -8.66
CA PHE A 386 3.16 11.59 -8.71
C PHE A 386 3.16 13.12 -8.88
N ASP A 387 2.22 13.66 -9.65
CA ASP A 387 2.05 15.11 -9.83
C ASP A 387 1.58 15.80 -8.54
N ILE A 388 0.75 15.14 -7.72
CA ILE A 388 0.34 15.64 -6.40
C ILE A 388 1.53 15.60 -5.44
N THR A 389 2.20 14.45 -5.34
CA THR A 389 3.32 14.24 -4.42
C THR A 389 4.43 13.45 -5.10
N GLN A 390 5.58 14.08 -5.29
CA GLN A 390 6.78 13.43 -5.84
C GLN A 390 7.57 12.75 -4.71
N SER A 391 7.28 11.48 -4.44
CA SER A 391 7.97 10.66 -3.45
C SER A 391 8.56 9.39 -4.09
N PRO A 392 9.45 8.65 -3.38
CA PRO A 392 9.91 7.35 -3.85
C PRO A 392 8.79 6.36 -4.17
N ASP A 393 7.71 6.38 -3.39
CA ASP A 393 6.58 5.44 -3.55
C ASP A 393 5.71 5.79 -4.75
N THR A 394 5.30 7.05 -4.88
CA THR A 394 4.53 7.50 -6.06
C THR A 394 5.36 7.39 -7.35
N GLY A 395 6.67 7.65 -7.27
CA GLY A 395 7.61 7.45 -8.37
C GLY A 395 7.78 5.99 -8.76
N THR A 396 7.82 5.07 -7.78
CA THR A 396 7.87 3.63 -8.05
C THR A 396 6.57 3.15 -8.70
N ASN A 397 5.42 3.61 -8.22
CA ASN A 397 4.11 3.31 -8.82
C ASN A 397 4.04 3.80 -10.27
N LEU A 398 4.46 5.05 -10.55
CA LEU A 398 4.53 5.58 -11.91
C LEU A 398 5.50 4.77 -12.79
N ALA A 399 6.65 4.36 -12.26
CA ALA A 399 7.60 3.53 -13.00
C ALA A 399 7.01 2.17 -13.39
N ILE A 400 6.32 1.50 -12.45
CA ILE A 400 5.62 0.24 -12.73
C ILE A 400 4.55 0.47 -13.81
N ALA A 401 3.70 1.48 -13.63
CA ALA A 401 2.60 1.77 -14.54
C ALA A 401 3.09 2.13 -15.96
N ALA A 402 4.17 2.93 -16.07
CA ALA A 402 4.79 3.25 -17.36
C ALA A 402 5.35 2.01 -18.05
N MET A 403 6.03 1.11 -17.31
CA MET A 403 6.53 -0.15 -17.88
C MET A 403 5.40 -1.08 -18.35
N VAL A 404 4.31 -1.15 -17.58
CA VAL A 404 3.10 -1.91 -17.93
C VAL A 404 2.43 -1.32 -19.18
N ASN A 405 2.41 0.01 -19.30
CA ASN A 405 1.80 0.70 -20.44
C ASN A 405 2.70 0.78 -21.68
N GLY A 406 3.99 0.50 -21.55
CA GLY A 406 4.97 0.56 -22.64
C GLY A 406 5.61 1.95 -22.85
N ASP A 407 5.47 2.87 -21.89
CA ASP A 407 5.98 4.24 -21.95
C ASP A 407 7.45 4.33 -21.47
N ASP A 408 8.32 3.52 -22.07
CA ASP A 408 9.72 3.39 -21.66
C ASP A 408 10.52 4.69 -21.82
N ASP A 409 10.27 5.44 -22.90
CA ASP A 409 11.01 6.68 -23.19
C ASP A 409 10.69 7.76 -22.16
N MET A 410 9.41 7.93 -21.82
CA MET A 410 8.97 8.80 -20.74
C MET A 410 9.68 8.42 -19.43
N LEU A 411 9.67 7.13 -19.07
CA LEU A 411 10.27 6.67 -17.82
C LEU A 411 11.78 6.90 -17.78
N ILE A 412 12.49 6.56 -18.86
CA ILE A 412 13.93 6.77 -18.99
C ILE A 412 14.29 8.25 -18.85
N ASP A 413 13.51 9.14 -19.48
CA ASP A 413 13.78 10.56 -19.46
C ASP A 413 13.41 11.22 -18.12
N GLU A 414 12.35 10.77 -17.45
CA GLU A 414 12.05 11.21 -16.08
C GLU A 414 13.16 10.79 -15.11
N ILE A 415 13.58 9.51 -15.11
CA ILE A 415 14.65 9.04 -14.22
C ILE A 415 15.94 9.85 -14.39
N LYS A 416 16.33 10.16 -15.63
CA LYS A 416 17.54 10.96 -15.93
C LYS A 416 17.54 12.33 -15.25
N LYS A 417 16.38 12.98 -15.09
CA LYS A 417 16.28 14.29 -14.43
C LYS A 417 16.73 14.22 -12.97
N TYR A 418 16.45 13.11 -12.31
CA TYR A 418 16.76 12.89 -10.89
C TYR A 418 18.11 12.21 -10.66
N GLU A 419 18.72 11.58 -11.68
CA GLU A 419 20.01 10.88 -11.56
C GLU A 419 21.17 11.76 -11.07
N LEU A 420 21.15 13.06 -11.36
CA LEU A 420 22.18 13.97 -10.88
C LEU A 420 22.14 14.12 -9.34
N ILE A 421 20.94 14.01 -8.77
CA ILE A 421 20.69 14.17 -7.33
C ILE A 421 20.81 12.83 -6.62
N SER A 422 20.28 11.77 -7.24
CA SER A 422 20.33 10.39 -6.71
C SER A 422 20.79 9.42 -7.79
N PRO A 423 22.12 9.16 -7.90
CA PRO A 423 22.68 8.26 -8.90
C PRO A 423 22.10 6.83 -8.86
N ASN A 424 21.59 6.40 -7.71
CA ASN A 424 21.01 5.06 -7.52
C ASN A 424 19.76 4.83 -8.36
N LEU A 425 19.04 5.91 -8.71
CA LEU A 425 17.84 5.83 -9.53
C LEU A 425 18.11 5.25 -10.93
N LYS A 426 19.38 5.29 -11.37
CA LYS A 426 19.84 4.67 -12.61
C LYS A 426 19.45 3.19 -12.75
N LEU A 427 19.27 2.46 -11.64
CA LEU A 427 18.83 1.06 -11.66
C LEU A 427 17.43 0.89 -12.29
N PHE A 428 16.55 1.88 -12.14
CA PHE A 428 15.18 1.82 -12.66
C PHE A 428 15.15 1.89 -14.20
N ARG A 429 16.26 2.26 -14.86
CA ARG A 429 16.36 2.25 -16.32
C ARG A 429 16.64 0.88 -16.92
N ILE A 430 17.11 -0.10 -16.15
CA ILE A 430 17.53 -1.40 -16.71
C ILE A 430 16.39 -2.06 -17.46
N GLN A 431 15.23 -2.19 -16.81
CA GLN A 431 14.08 -2.84 -17.39
C GLN A 431 13.52 -2.13 -18.64
N PRO A 432 13.24 -0.80 -18.64
CA PRO A 432 12.80 -0.11 -19.84
C PRO A 432 13.86 -0.09 -20.96
N LEU A 433 15.16 -0.02 -20.65
CA LEU A 433 16.21 -0.16 -21.68
C LEU A 433 16.17 -1.55 -22.35
N LEU A 434 15.93 -2.61 -21.58
CA LEU A 434 15.80 -3.97 -22.11
C LEU A 434 14.52 -4.14 -22.95
N PHE A 435 13.40 -3.52 -22.57
CA PHE A 435 12.19 -3.48 -23.39
C PHE A 435 12.43 -2.82 -24.75
N LYS A 436 13.27 -1.78 -24.79
CA LYS A 436 13.69 -1.10 -26.02
C LYS A 436 14.76 -1.85 -26.82
N GLY A 437 15.30 -2.96 -26.30
CA GLY A 437 16.41 -3.67 -26.90
C GLY A 437 17.76 -2.94 -26.81
N GLU A 438 17.89 -1.91 -25.96
CA GLU A 438 19.12 -1.17 -25.71
C GLU A 438 20.04 -1.92 -24.73
N VAL A 439 20.36 -3.18 -25.07
CA VAL A 439 20.97 -4.15 -24.16
C VAL A 439 22.34 -3.72 -23.65
N GLU A 440 23.18 -3.09 -24.48
CA GLU A 440 24.50 -2.64 -24.07
C GLU A 440 24.44 -1.57 -22.97
N LYS A 441 23.42 -0.69 -23.02
CA LYS A 441 23.22 0.34 -21.99
C LYS A 441 22.74 -0.29 -20.69
N ALA A 442 21.80 -1.24 -20.75
CA ALA A 442 21.33 -1.97 -19.58
C ALA A 442 22.47 -2.78 -18.94
N GLU A 443 23.27 -3.50 -19.74
CA GLU A 443 24.42 -4.27 -19.30
C GLU A 443 25.49 -3.39 -18.63
N ALA A 444 25.73 -2.18 -19.15
CA ALA A 444 26.64 -1.22 -18.54
C ALA A 444 26.16 -0.76 -17.15
N ILE A 445 24.84 -0.46 -17.02
CA ILE A 445 24.25 -0.09 -15.72
C ILE A 445 24.38 -1.25 -14.73
N LEU A 446 24.05 -2.48 -15.13
CA LEU A 446 24.15 -3.66 -14.27
C LEU A 446 25.57 -3.84 -13.73
N LYS A 447 26.59 -3.79 -14.60
CA LYS A 447 28.00 -3.90 -14.18
C LYS A 447 28.43 -2.81 -13.20
N GLU A 448 28.00 -1.58 -13.44
CA GLU A 448 28.25 -0.45 -12.54
C GLU A 448 27.61 -0.70 -11.16
N MET A 449 26.36 -1.16 -11.15
CA MET A 449 25.62 -1.47 -9.93
C MET A 449 26.21 -2.63 -9.15
N GLU A 450 26.73 -3.68 -9.80
CA GLU A 450 27.42 -4.78 -9.13
C GLU A 450 28.68 -4.33 -8.40
N VAL A 451 29.39 -3.33 -8.95
CA VAL A 451 30.59 -2.75 -8.33
C VAL A 451 30.21 -1.83 -7.17
N MET A 452 29.20 -0.97 -7.35
CA MET A 452 28.78 -0.01 -6.32
C MET A 452 28.01 -0.69 -5.16
N TYR A 453 27.23 -1.73 -5.46
CA TYR A 453 26.36 -2.42 -4.50
C TYR A 453 26.54 -3.94 -4.56
N PRO A 454 27.65 -4.49 -4.03
CA PRO A 454 27.92 -5.93 -4.07
C PRO A 454 26.82 -6.81 -3.48
N ASN A 455 26.06 -6.28 -2.50
CA ASN A 455 24.93 -6.96 -1.89
C ASN A 455 23.76 -7.20 -2.86
N ASN A 456 23.71 -6.47 -3.98
CA ASN A 456 22.68 -6.63 -5.01
C ASN A 456 22.99 -7.74 -6.01
N LYS A 457 24.17 -8.38 -5.95
CA LYS A 457 24.60 -9.39 -6.93
C LYS A 457 23.58 -10.51 -7.15
N ARG A 458 22.94 -11.01 -6.08
CA ARG A 458 21.88 -12.04 -6.20
C ARG A 458 20.69 -11.52 -7.00
N ARG A 459 20.20 -10.33 -6.69
CA ARG A 459 19.07 -9.68 -7.39
C ARG A 459 19.43 -9.32 -8.83
N ALA A 460 20.66 -8.83 -9.07
CA ALA A 460 21.17 -8.54 -10.40
C ALA A 460 21.26 -9.77 -11.30
N SER A 461 21.56 -10.96 -10.75
CA SER A 461 21.68 -12.20 -11.53
C SER A 461 20.40 -12.61 -12.27
N VAL A 462 19.24 -12.14 -11.81
CA VAL A 462 17.96 -12.32 -12.52
C VAL A 462 18.00 -11.58 -13.86
N TYR A 463 18.53 -10.35 -13.87
CA TYR A 463 18.67 -9.53 -15.08
C TYR A 463 19.78 -9.98 -16.02
N ASP A 464 20.83 -10.65 -15.53
CA ASP A 464 21.86 -11.25 -16.39
C ASP A 464 21.25 -12.23 -17.41
N SER A 465 20.23 -12.99 -16.99
CA SER A 465 19.52 -13.92 -17.87
C SER A 465 18.76 -13.20 -18.98
N ALA A 466 18.12 -12.08 -18.67
CA ALA A 466 17.42 -11.26 -19.65
C ALA A 466 18.38 -10.56 -20.63
N VAL A 467 19.47 -9.99 -20.12
CA VAL A 467 20.52 -9.41 -20.95
C VAL A 467 21.06 -10.45 -21.93
N ALA A 468 21.44 -11.64 -21.45
CA ALA A 468 21.97 -12.70 -22.29
C ALA A 468 20.97 -13.13 -23.38
N TYR A 469 19.72 -13.38 -22.99
CA TYR A 469 18.70 -13.85 -23.92
C TYR A 469 18.34 -12.80 -24.97
N ILE A 470 18.09 -11.55 -24.56
CA ILE A 470 17.69 -10.47 -25.47
C ILE A 470 18.86 -10.08 -26.40
N LYS A 471 20.11 -10.14 -25.94
CA LYS A 471 21.30 -9.91 -26.77
C LYS A 471 21.43 -10.92 -27.91
N GLU A 472 21.12 -12.18 -27.64
CA GLU A 472 21.21 -13.26 -28.62
C GLU A 472 19.99 -13.31 -29.55
N ASN A 473 18.79 -13.07 -29.01
CA ASN A 473 17.53 -13.38 -29.71
C ASN A 473 16.72 -12.14 -30.12
N GLY A 474 17.12 -10.95 -29.69
CA GLY A 474 16.33 -9.72 -29.75
C GLY A 474 15.16 -9.73 -28.76
N TYR A 475 14.55 -8.57 -28.58
CA TYR A 475 13.28 -8.45 -27.84
C TYR A 475 12.11 -8.80 -28.75
N ASP A 476 11.39 -9.87 -28.44
CA ASP A 476 10.17 -10.28 -29.15
C ASP A 476 9.23 -11.01 -28.19
N ILE A 477 8.26 -10.28 -27.66
CA ILE A 477 7.31 -10.82 -26.68
C ILE A 477 6.32 -11.81 -27.31
N SER A 478 6.14 -11.79 -28.64
CA SER A 478 5.19 -12.68 -29.32
C SER A 478 5.58 -14.15 -29.21
N LYS A 479 6.87 -14.44 -28.97
CA LYS A 479 7.41 -15.78 -28.68
C LYS A 479 6.98 -16.33 -27.31
N PHE A 480 6.41 -15.48 -26.45
CA PHE A 480 6.08 -15.80 -25.06
C PHE A 480 4.58 -15.98 -24.80
N LYS A 481 3.77 -16.13 -25.86
CA LYS A 481 2.31 -16.41 -25.75
C LYS A 481 1.97 -17.61 -24.87
N ASN A 482 2.89 -18.57 -24.73
CA ASN A 482 2.70 -19.73 -23.85
C ASN A 482 2.54 -19.33 -22.36
N PHE A 483 2.98 -18.14 -21.97
CA PHE A 483 2.72 -17.59 -20.65
C PHE A 483 1.29 -17.07 -20.49
N GLU A 484 0.55 -16.70 -21.54
CA GLU A 484 -0.79 -16.10 -21.38
C GLU A 484 -1.80 -17.06 -20.74
N GLY A 485 -2.63 -16.58 -19.82
CA GLY A 485 -3.64 -17.36 -19.10
C GLY A 485 -3.52 -17.24 -17.57
N GLN A 486 -4.28 -18.06 -16.86
CA GLN A 486 -4.31 -18.07 -15.39
C GLN A 486 -3.41 -19.18 -14.84
N PHE A 487 -2.74 -18.88 -13.73
CA PHE A 487 -1.95 -19.83 -12.97
C PHE A 487 -2.32 -19.77 -11.51
N ARG A 488 -2.84 -20.86 -10.97
CA ARG A 488 -3.32 -20.95 -9.59
C ARG A 488 -2.29 -21.58 -8.67
N SER A 489 -2.10 -20.97 -7.51
CA SER A 489 -1.23 -21.50 -6.46
C SER A 489 -1.71 -22.86 -5.96
N GLY A 490 -0.77 -23.75 -5.65
CA GLY A 490 -1.09 -25.01 -4.96
C GLY A 490 -1.40 -24.85 -3.47
N PHE A 491 -1.06 -23.71 -2.87
CA PHE A 491 -1.02 -23.49 -1.42
C PHE A 491 -2.10 -22.56 -0.88
N ASN A 492 -2.73 -21.77 -1.74
CA ASN A 492 -3.78 -20.80 -1.41
C ASN A 492 -4.57 -20.44 -2.68
N GLU A 493 -5.52 -19.51 -2.58
CA GLU A 493 -6.37 -19.07 -3.70
C GLU A 493 -5.72 -17.99 -4.56
N GLN A 494 -4.41 -17.80 -4.46
CA GLN A 494 -3.71 -16.81 -5.28
C GLN A 494 -3.70 -17.24 -6.74
N ILE A 495 -4.12 -16.33 -7.62
CA ILE A 495 -4.14 -16.52 -9.07
C ILE A 495 -3.25 -15.47 -9.71
N HIS A 496 -2.35 -15.92 -10.58
CA HIS A 496 -1.54 -15.07 -11.44
C HIS A 496 -2.12 -15.11 -12.85
N THR A 497 -2.57 -13.96 -13.35
CA THR A 497 -3.09 -13.80 -14.70
C THR A 497 -2.03 -13.14 -15.57
N TYR A 498 -1.80 -13.70 -16.76
CA TYR A 498 -0.85 -13.18 -17.73
C TYR A 498 -1.53 -12.90 -19.07
N TRP A 499 -1.20 -11.78 -19.70
CA TRP A 499 -1.63 -11.44 -21.05
C TRP A 499 -0.61 -10.56 -21.75
N ILE A 500 -0.65 -10.54 -23.08
CA ILE A 500 0.16 -9.63 -23.88
C ILE A 500 -0.63 -8.37 -24.21
N GLN A 501 -0.05 -7.22 -23.88
CA GLN A 501 -0.58 -5.90 -24.25
C GLN A 501 0.59 -4.92 -24.35
N HIS A 502 0.48 -3.91 -25.22
CA HIS A 502 1.52 -2.90 -25.43
C HIS A 502 2.93 -3.46 -25.69
N ASN A 503 3.02 -4.60 -26.38
CA ASN A 503 4.28 -5.33 -26.60
C ASN A 503 4.98 -5.68 -25.27
N ARG A 504 4.21 -6.07 -24.25
CA ARG A 504 4.65 -6.55 -22.94
C ARG A 504 3.89 -7.82 -22.58
N LEU A 505 4.53 -8.71 -21.84
CA LEU A 505 3.81 -9.72 -21.06
C LEU A 505 3.52 -9.08 -19.71
N ILE A 506 2.24 -8.85 -19.43
CA ILE A 506 1.77 -8.28 -18.18
C ILE A 506 1.40 -9.41 -17.25
N GLN A 507 1.84 -9.33 -16.00
CA GLN A 507 1.35 -10.15 -14.89
C GLN A 507 0.43 -9.30 -14.03
N TYR A 508 -0.68 -9.88 -13.63
CA TYR A 508 -1.51 -9.40 -12.54
C TYR A 508 -1.65 -10.53 -11.52
N VAL A 509 -1.32 -10.24 -10.27
CA VAL A 509 -1.61 -11.13 -9.14
C VAL A 509 -2.90 -10.64 -8.53
N LYS A 510 -3.90 -11.53 -8.37
CA LYS A 510 -5.21 -11.15 -7.83
C LYS A 510 -5.07 -10.35 -6.53
N ASN A 511 -5.76 -9.21 -6.43
CA ASN A 511 -5.71 -8.27 -5.30
C ASN A 511 -4.38 -7.50 -5.14
N GLN A 512 -3.55 -7.42 -6.19
CA GLN A 512 -2.26 -6.72 -6.18
C GLN A 512 -2.05 -5.90 -7.47
N THR A 513 -0.92 -5.20 -7.58
CA THR A 513 -0.62 -4.37 -8.75
C THR A 513 -0.13 -5.20 -9.95
N MET A 514 -0.20 -4.59 -11.14
CA MET A 514 0.31 -5.18 -12.39
C MET A 514 1.82 -5.02 -12.52
N HIS A 515 2.47 -5.95 -13.20
CA HIS A 515 3.90 -5.87 -13.52
C HIS A 515 4.17 -6.25 -14.98
N ALA A 516 5.13 -5.59 -15.61
CA ALA A 516 5.63 -5.97 -16.93
C ALA A 516 6.81 -6.96 -16.78
N LEU A 517 6.86 -7.97 -17.64
CA LEU A 517 7.87 -9.04 -17.59
C LEU A 517 8.78 -8.99 -18.83
N LEU A 518 10.06 -9.30 -18.61
CA LEU A 518 11.10 -9.42 -19.64
C LEU A 518 11.41 -10.88 -19.97
N PRO A 519 11.74 -11.21 -21.22
CA PRO A 519 12.34 -12.49 -21.58
C PRO A 519 13.65 -12.75 -20.83
N GLY A 520 13.71 -13.81 -20.04
CA GLY A 520 14.92 -14.31 -19.35
C GLY A 520 15.50 -15.60 -19.95
N GLY A 521 14.80 -16.21 -20.89
CA GLY A 521 15.15 -17.47 -21.54
C GLY A 521 14.00 -17.97 -22.42
N LYS A 522 14.17 -19.08 -23.14
CA LYS A 522 13.12 -19.60 -24.06
C LYS A 522 11.76 -19.84 -23.38
N ASN A 523 11.79 -20.31 -22.14
CA ASN A 523 10.62 -20.58 -21.30
C ASN A 523 10.75 -19.86 -19.96
N SER A 524 11.44 -18.71 -19.92
CA SER A 524 11.73 -18.00 -18.68
C SER A 524 11.45 -16.53 -18.85
N MET A 525 10.77 -15.93 -17.88
CA MET A 525 10.55 -14.49 -17.78
C MET A 525 11.17 -13.97 -16.48
N VAL A 526 11.44 -12.68 -16.43
CA VAL A 526 11.97 -12.00 -15.24
C VAL A 526 11.34 -10.61 -15.03
N SER A 527 11.37 -10.12 -13.80
CA SER A 527 10.87 -8.79 -13.43
C SER A 527 11.42 -8.33 -12.06
N GLY A 528 10.93 -7.19 -11.57
CA GLY A 528 11.17 -6.70 -10.20
C GLY A 528 12.24 -5.62 -10.12
N PHE A 529 12.49 -5.09 -8.92
CA PHE A 529 13.46 -4.00 -8.73
C PHE A 529 14.66 -4.46 -7.92
N MET A 530 15.88 -4.17 -8.39
CA MET A 530 17.11 -4.62 -7.73
C MET A 530 17.34 -4.01 -6.34
N ASN A 531 16.67 -2.91 -5.99
CA ASN A 531 16.70 -2.34 -4.64
C ASN A 531 15.70 -3.02 -3.68
N ASN A 532 14.74 -3.81 -4.19
CA ASN A 532 13.76 -4.55 -3.40
C ASN A 532 13.82 -6.08 -3.67
N GLU A 533 13.02 -6.58 -4.59
CA GLU A 533 12.96 -8.00 -4.95
C GLU A 533 12.97 -8.15 -6.46
N THR A 534 13.56 -9.24 -6.93
CA THR A 534 13.59 -9.60 -8.35
C THR A 534 13.01 -11.00 -8.51
N TYR A 535 12.29 -11.21 -9.60
CA TYR A 535 11.49 -12.41 -9.79
C TYR A 535 11.90 -13.13 -11.07
N LYS A 536 11.84 -14.47 -11.03
CA LYS A 536 12.06 -15.33 -12.19
C LYS A 536 10.92 -16.34 -12.33
N TYR A 537 10.39 -16.45 -13.54
CA TYR A 537 9.20 -17.23 -13.86
C TYR A 537 9.58 -18.28 -14.90
N ASP A 538 9.72 -19.53 -14.47
CA ASP A 538 10.07 -20.63 -15.36
C ASP A 538 8.82 -21.43 -15.74
N LEU A 539 8.45 -21.39 -17.02
CA LEU A 539 7.35 -22.15 -17.58
C LEU A 539 7.67 -23.64 -17.56
N ILE A 540 6.67 -24.42 -17.18
CA ILE A 540 6.78 -25.86 -17.06
C ILE A 540 5.89 -26.44 -18.14
N LEU A 541 6.53 -27.22 -19.02
CA LEU A 541 5.89 -27.80 -20.19
C LEU A 541 5.72 -29.31 -19.99
N ASN A 542 4.67 -29.87 -20.57
CA ASN A 542 4.56 -31.32 -20.75
C ASN A 542 5.43 -31.79 -21.93
N GLU A 543 5.41 -33.10 -22.20
CA GLU A 543 6.18 -33.72 -23.29
C GLU A 543 5.79 -33.19 -24.68
N ALA A 544 4.54 -32.73 -24.84
CA ALA A 544 4.04 -32.11 -26.06
C ALA A 544 4.38 -30.61 -26.18
N GLY A 545 5.09 -30.03 -25.19
CA GLY A 545 5.41 -28.60 -25.16
C GLY A 545 4.26 -27.69 -24.70
N LYS A 546 3.13 -28.25 -24.23
CA LYS A 546 2.01 -27.48 -23.65
C LYS A 546 2.38 -27.02 -22.23
N PRO A 547 2.17 -25.73 -21.89
CA PRO A 547 2.25 -25.23 -20.52
C PRO A 547 1.31 -25.99 -19.57
N ILE A 548 1.86 -26.44 -18.44
CA ILE A 548 1.10 -27.11 -17.37
C ILE A 548 1.23 -26.38 -16.03
N GLY A 549 2.23 -25.52 -15.88
CA GLY A 549 2.46 -24.77 -14.66
C GLY A 549 3.64 -23.84 -14.80
N MET A 550 4.03 -23.26 -13.67
CA MET A 550 5.10 -22.28 -13.58
C MET A 550 5.79 -22.41 -12.22
N ASN A 551 7.12 -22.42 -12.25
CA ASN A 551 7.95 -22.24 -11.07
C ASN A 551 8.30 -20.76 -10.92
N PHE A 552 7.76 -20.12 -9.89
CA PHE A 552 7.99 -18.72 -9.55
C PHE A 552 9.07 -18.63 -8.48
N ASN A 553 10.17 -17.94 -8.77
CA ASN A 553 11.27 -17.72 -7.86
C ASN A 553 11.37 -16.25 -7.48
N GLU A 554 11.19 -15.96 -6.20
CA GLU A 554 11.42 -14.65 -5.60
C GLU A 554 12.84 -14.60 -5.05
N VAL A 555 13.65 -13.67 -5.56
CA VAL A 555 15.04 -13.49 -5.17
C VAL A 555 15.15 -12.21 -4.34
N ASN A 556 15.37 -12.37 -3.05
CA ASN A 556 15.68 -11.28 -2.13
C ASN A 556 17.19 -11.24 -1.83
N TYR A 557 17.61 -10.36 -0.92
CA TYR A 557 19.02 -10.17 -0.58
C TYR A 557 19.66 -11.36 0.17
N ARG A 558 18.87 -12.23 0.83
CA ARG A 558 19.35 -13.38 1.63
C ARG A 558 19.09 -14.73 0.99
N SER A 559 17.93 -14.92 0.38
CA SER A 559 17.42 -16.21 -0.05
C SER A 559 16.68 -16.14 -1.39
N THR A 560 16.35 -17.32 -1.90
CA THR A 560 15.42 -17.48 -3.03
C THR A 560 14.27 -18.34 -2.53
N ASN A 561 13.06 -17.80 -2.60
CA ASN A 561 11.83 -18.52 -2.30
C ASN A 561 11.26 -19.05 -3.62
N SER A 562 10.80 -20.30 -3.64
CA SER A 562 10.27 -20.95 -4.85
C SER A 562 8.84 -21.39 -4.58
N PHE A 563 7.96 -21.04 -5.50
CA PHE A 563 6.52 -21.28 -5.42
C PHE A 563 6.04 -21.92 -6.72
N TRP A 564 5.02 -22.76 -6.60
CA TRP A 564 4.45 -23.46 -7.75
C TRP A 564 3.04 -23.01 -8.07
N PHE A 565 2.80 -22.77 -9.35
CA PHE A 565 1.49 -22.42 -9.87
C PHE A 565 1.08 -23.34 -11.03
N TRP A 566 -0.19 -23.72 -11.04
CA TRP A 566 -0.83 -24.61 -12.01
C TRP A 566 -1.52 -23.82 -13.10
N LYS A 567 -1.23 -24.12 -14.36
CA LYS A 567 -1.92 -23.49 -15.50
C LYS A 567 -3.39 -23.90 -15.49
N GLU A 568 -4.32 -22.96 -15.38
CA GLU A 568 -5.75 -23.22 -15.58
C GLU A 568 -6.08 -22.91 -17.05
N ASP A 569 -6.41 -23.96 -17.82
CA ASP A 569 -6.85 -23.81 -19.20
C ASP A 569 -8.37 -23.68 -19.31
N GLU A 570 -8.88 -23.43 -20.52
CA GLU A 570 -10.30 -23.20 -20.75
C GLU A 570 -11.18 -24.37 -20.29
N ALA A 571 -10.68 -25.62 -20.34
CA ALA A 571 -11.44 -26.78 -19.88
C ALA A 571 -11.57 -26.78 -18.35
N ILE A 572 -10.49 -26.45 -17.64
CA ILE A 572 -10.48 -26.31 -16.18
C ILE A 572 -11.40 -25.16 -15.74
N ILE A 573 -11.31 -24.00 -16.39
CA ILE A 573 -12.14 -22.83 -16.08
C ILE A 573 -13.62 -23.15 -16.26
N LYS A 574 -14.02 -23.75 -17.38
CA LYS A 574 -15.42 -24.17 -17.61
C LYS A 574 -15.92 -25.16 -16.57
N ALA A 575 -15.07 -26.08 -16.12
CA ALA A 575 -15.42 -27.03 -15.08
C ALA A 575 -15.65 -26.33 -13.72
N HIS A 576 -14.79 -25.37 -13.37
CA HIS A 576 -15.00 -24.50 -12.20
C HIS A 576 -16.29 -23.70 -12.30
N ASP A 577 -16.56 -23.05 -13.44
CA ASP A 577 -17.79 -22.28 -13.67
C ASP A 577 -19.04 -23.15 -13.53
N ALA A 578 -19.04 -24.37 -14.08
CA ALA A 578 -20.16 -25.29 -13.96
C ALA A 578 -20.38 -25.72 -12.49
N TYR A 579 -19.30 -25.97 -11.76
CA TYR A 579 -19.35 -26.31 -10.34
C TYR A 579 -19.89 -25.15 -9.49
N ASP A 580 -19.34 -23.95 -9.66
CA ASP A 580 -19.71 -22.76 -8.89
C ASP A 580 -21.17 -22.33 -9.15
N ASN A 581 -21.71 -22.62 -10.33
CA ASN A 581 -23.12 -22.41 -10.68
C ASN A 581 -24.07 -23.53 -10.18
N GLY A 582 -23.56 -24.56 -9.51
CA GLY A 582 -24.36 -25.69 -9.01
C GLY A 582 -24.78 -26.71 -10.07
N ASN A 583 -24.22 -26.65 -11.28
CA ASN A 583 -24.51 -27.57 -12.39
C ASN A 583 -23.65 -28.84 -12.28
N TYR A 584 -23.85 -29.63 -11.23
CA TYR A 584 -22.94 -30.74 -10.88
C TYR A 584 -22.84 -31.84 -11.94
N GLU A 585 -23.90 -32.15 -12.68
CA GLU A 585 -23.85 -33.17 -13.75
C GLU A 585 -22.92 -32.73 -14.91
N ASP A 586 -23.03 -31.48 -15.33
CA ASP A 586 -22.15 -30.90 -16.34
C ASP A 586 -20.71 -30.76 -15.81
N ALA A 587 -20.57 -30.36 -14.54
CA ALA A 587 -19.27 -30.20 -13.90
C ALA A 587 -18.46 -31.50 -13.90
N VAL A 588 -19.07 -32.66 -13.60
CA VAL A 588 -18.39 -33.97 -13.67
C VAL A 588 -17.80 -34.19 -15.06
N THR A 589 -18.62 -34.05 -16.10
CA THR A 589 -18.21 -34.27 -17.49
C THR A 589 -17.08 -33.32 -17.90
N LEU A 590 -17.18 -32.05 -17.50
CA LEU A 590 -16.16 -31.05 -17.80
C LEU A 590 -14.86 -31.30 -17.04
N TYR A 591 -14.92 -31.76 -15.79
CA TYR A 591 -13.72 -32.15 -15.04
C TYR A 591 -13.05 -33.40 -15.61
N GLU A 592 -13.81 -34.37 -16.13
CA GLU A 592 -13.26 -35.53 -16.82
C GLU A 592 -12.46 -35.10 -18.07
N ILE A 593 -13.05 -34.22 -18.90
CA ILE A 593 -12.37 -33.63 -20.06
C ILE A 593 -11.12 -32.85 -19.63
N ALA A 594 -11.24 -32.01 -18.60
CA ALA A 594 -10.14 -31.22 -18.09
C ALA A 594 -9.00 -32.11 -17.55
N SER A 595 -9.34 -33.20 -16.87
CA SER A 595 -8.36 -34.12 -16.30
C SER A 595 -7.66 -34.95 -17.36
N GLU A 596 -8.35 -35.37 -18.42
CA GLU A 596 -7.71 -36.04 -19.57
C GLU A 596 -6.75 -35.10 -20.29
N ALA A 597 -7.13 -33.83 -20.46
CA ALA A 597 -6.29 -32.81 -21.08
C ALA A 597 -5.11 -32.35 -20.19
N ASN A 598 -5.25 -32.50 -18.87
CA ASN A 598 -4.30 -32.04 -17.86
C ASN A 598 -4.04 -33.11 -16.78
N PRO A 599 -3.46 -34.27 -17.14
CA PRO A 599 -3.30 -35.41 -16.23
C PRO A 599 -2.35 -35.14 -15.05
N LYS A 600 -1.60 -34.03 -15.10
CA LYS A 600 -0.68 -33.59 -14.05
C LYS A 600 -1.33 -32.67 -13.03
N HIS A 601 -2.62 -32.35 -13.16
CA HIS A 601 -3.37 -31.55 -12.20
C HIS A 601 -4.16 -32.48 -11.28
N ALA A 602 -3.49 -33.08 -10.29
CA ALA A 602 -4.11 -34.16 -9.48
C ALA A 602 -5.39 -33.75 -8.75
N TYR A 603 -5.61 -32.48 -8.47
CA TYR A 603 -6.85 -32.02 -7.83
C TYR A 603 -8.09 -32.20 -8.71
N LEU A 604 -7.94 -32.28 -10.04
CA LEU A 604 -9.07 -32.52 -10.95
C LEU A 604 -9.69 -33.90 -10.71
N GLN A 605 -8.87 -34.91 -10.46
CA GLN A 605 -9.34 -36.24 -10.09
C GLN A 605 -10.06 -36.25 -8.74
N ASN A 606 -9.61 -35.42 -7.80
CA ASN A 606 -10.30 -35.25 -6.53
C ASN A 606 -11.66 -34.57 -6.72
N MET A 607 -11.78 -33.59 -7.62
CA MET A 607 -13.07 -32.97 -7.94
C MET A 607 -14.05 -33.97 -8.55
N ILE A 608 -13.60 -34.80 -9.50
CA ILE A 608 -14.41 -35.88 -10.06
C ILE A 608 -14.87 -36.83 -8.95
N ALA A 609 -13.96 -37.23 -8.05
CA ALA A 609 -14.27 -38.10 -6.93
C ALA A 609 -15.30 -37.47 -5.98
N TYR A 610 -15.17 -36.18 -5.64
CA TYR A 610 -16.13 -35.46 -4.82
C TYR A 610 -17.52 -35.43 -5.46
N LEU A 611 -17.61 -35.02 -6.73
CA LEU A 611 -18.88 -34.91 -7.43
C LEU A 611 -19.59 -36.27 -7.58
N ASN A 612 -18.84 -37.33 -7.84
CA ASN A 612 -19.39 -38.69 -7.83
C ASN A 612 -19.82 -39.11 -6.42
N TYR A 613 -19.05 -38.77 -5.40
CA TYR A 613 -19.36 -39.12 -4.02
C TYR A 613 -20.68 -38.49 -3.55
N ILE A 614 -20.92 -37.21 -3.84
CA ILE A 614 -22.18 -36.53 -3.48
C ILE A 614 -23.36 -36.96 -4.35
N LYS A 615 -23.12 -37.55 -5.52
CA LYS A 615 -24.15 -38.13 -6.38
C LYS A 615 -24.58 -39.52 -5.89
N GLU A 616 -23.65 -40.30 -5.37
CA GLU A 616 -23.87 -41.67 -4.90
C GLU A 616 -24.41 -41.74 -3.46
N ASN A 617 -24.23 -40.68 -2.67
CA ASN A 617 -24.59 -40.63 -1.26
C ASN A 617 -25.57 -39.48 -1.01
N ASP A 618 -26.63 -39.73 -0.23
CA ASP A 618 -27.54 -38.67 0.16
C ASP A 618 -26.90 -37.69 1.16
N GLU A 619 -27.47 -36.50 1.25
CA GLU A 619 -26.99 -35.42 2.12
C GLU A 619 -26.98 -35.82 3.60
N ALA A 620 -27.92 -36.66 4.04
CA ALA A 620 -28.03 -37.09 5.43
C ALA A 620 -26.85 -38.01 5.82
N LEU A 621 -26.46 -38.92 4.94
CA LEU A 621 -25.32 -39.81 5.12
C LEU A 621 -24.00 -39.02 5.17
N ILE A 622 -23.83 -38.05 4.27
CA ILE A 622 -22.65 -37.17 4.26
C ILE A 622 -22.59 -36.34 5.54
N LEU A 623 -23.73 -35.82 6.00
CA LEU A 623 -23.81 -35.07 7.25
C LEU A 623 -23.45 -35.95 8.46
N GLU A 624 -23.93 -37.20 8.51
CA GLU A 624 -23.56 -38.16 9.56
C GLU A 624 -22.06 -38.47 9.54
N GLN A 625 -21.49 -38.69 8.35
CA GLN A 625 -20.05 -38.85 8.17
C GLN A 625 -19.28 -37.63 8.70
N ASN A 626 -19.66 -36.42 8.30
CA ASN A 626 -19.04 -35.18 8.77
C ASN A 626 -19.11 -35.07 10.30
N LYS A 627 -20.25 -35.46 10.91
CA LYS A 627 -20.44 -35.43 12.37
C LYS A 627 -19.47 -36.38 13.08
N SER A 628 -19.21 -37.55 12.50
CA SER A 628 -18.27 -38.53 13.07
C SER A 628 -16.83 -37.99 13.14
N PHE A 629 -16.44 -37.16 12.16
CA PHE A 629 -15.11 -36.58 12.07
C PHE A 629 -14.97 -35.19 12.72
N ALA A 630 -16.08 -34.48 12.99
CA ALA A 630 -16.05 -33.21 13.70
C ALA A 630 -15.42 -33.35 15.10
N GLY A 631 -14.65 -32.35 15.51
CA GLY A 631 -13.92 -32.31 16.76
C GLY A 631 -12.57 -31.62 16.65
N ASP A 632 -11.87 -31.54 17.77
CA ASP A 632 -10.50 -31.05 17.86
C ASP A 632 -9.52 -32.23 17.74
N TYR A 633 -8.42 -32.02 17.02
CA TYR A 633 -7.34 -32.98 16.80
C TYR A 633 -6.03 -32.23 16.95
N GLY A 634 -5.61 -31.99 18.19
CA GLY A 634 -4.50 -31.10 18.50
C GLY A 634 -4.72 -29.69 17.91
N PRO A 635 -3.86 -29.18 17.00
CA PRO A 635 -4.01 -27.84 16.42
C PRO A 635 -5.10 -27.77 15.34
N ARG A 636 -5.80 -28.86 15.03
CA ARG A 636 -6.80 -28.91 13.95
C ARG A 636 -8.20 -28.94 14.53
N LYS A 637 -9.05 -28.01 14.10
CA LYS A 637 -10.47 -27.97 14.44
C LYS A 637 -11.31 -28.28 13.21
N PHE A 638 -12.21 -29.24 13.35
CA PHE A 638 -13.20 -29.59 12.34
C PHE A 638 -14.60 -29.40 12.89
N TRP A 639 -15.48 -28.72 12.15
CA TRP A 639 -16.85 -28.48 12.58
C TRP A 639 -17.82 -28.49 11.42
N ILE A 640 -19.11 -28.49 11.74
CA ILE A 640 -20.20 -28.40 10.78
C ILE A 640 -20.89 -27.06 10.96
N GLU A 641 -21.15 -26.38 9.87
CA GLU A 641 -21.85 -25.10 9.80
C GLU A 641 -22.68 -25.12 8.52
N ASP A 642 -23.98 -24.84 8.64
CA ASP A 642 -24.93 -24.87 7.51
C ASP A 642 -24.87 -26.14 6.63
N GLY A 643 -24.71 -27.31 7.28
CA GLY A 643 -24.64 -28.61 6.61
C GLY A 643 -23.29 -28.95 5.97
N LYS A 644 -22.35 -28.00 5.93
CA LYS A 644 -21.02 -28.14 5.34
C LYS A 644 -19.96 -28.47 6.38
N PHE A 645 -18.87 -29.11 5.95
CA PHE A 645 -17.77 -29.50 6.83
C PHE A 645 -16.61 -28.54 6.66
N PHE A 646 -16.14 -27.97 7.77
CA PHE A 646 -15.09 -26.95 7.78
C PHE A 646 -13.87 -27.40 8.55
N TYR A 647 -12.73 -26.85 8.16
CA TYR A 647 -11.46 -27.02 8.81
C TYR A 647 -10.80 -25.68 9.10
N LYS A 648 -10.15 -25.60 10.25
CA LYS A 648 -9.21 -24.55 10.58
C LYS A 648 -8.07 -25.13 11.41
N ARG A 649 -6.85 -24.71 11.11
CA ARG A 649 -5.67 -25.04 11.92
C ARG A 649 -5.22 -23.83 12.70
N LYS A 650 -5.01 -24.01 14.00
CA LYS A 650 -4.45 -23.01 14.90
C LYS A 650 -3.33 -23.66 15.70
N ASP A 651 -2.10 -23.25 15.44
CA ASP A 651 -0.96 -23.49 16.33
C ASP A 651 -0.31 -22.16 16.74
N ASP A 652 0.64 -22.21 17.69
CA ASP A 652 1.24 -21.01 18.29
C ASP A 652 1.95 -20.11 17.26
N ASN A 653 2.34 -20.67 16.11
CA ASN A 653 3.16 -20.01 15.09
C ASN A 653 2.45 -19.83 13.74
N SER A 654 1.32 -20.50 13.51
CA SER A 654 0.59 -20.45 12.25
C SER A 654 -0.91 -20.66 12.45
N GLU A 655 -1.70 -19.80 11.80
CA GLU A 655 -3.13 -19.97 11.66
C GLU A 655 -3.41 -20.13 10.17
N LEU A 656 -4.09 -21.21 9.79
CA LEU A 656 -4.55 -21.41 8.42
C LEU A 656 -5.96 -20.87 8.25
N ALA A 657 -6.35 -20.65 6.99
CA ALA A 657 -7.68 -20.15 6.68
C ALA A 657 -8.78 -21.12 7.11
N LYS A 658 -9.97 -20.56 7.38
CA LYS A 658 -11.21 -21.33 7.35
C LYS A 658 -11.40 -21.84 5.91
N VAL A 659 -11.49 -23.15 5.75
CA VAL A 659 -11.71 -23.80 4.45
C VAL A 659 -12.85 -24.80 4.55
N GLU A 660 -13.62 -24.90 3.47
CA GLU A 660 -14.61 -25.97 3.30
C GLU A 660 -13.89 -27.25 2.86
N LEU A 661 -14.23 -28.36 3.52
CA LEU A 661 -13.72 -29.68 3.20
C LEU A 661 -14.76 -30.46 2.41
N LEU A 662 -14.38 -30.91 1.22
CA LEU A 662 -15.26 -31.62 0.29
C LEU A 662 -14.97 -33.13 0.33
N PRO A 663 -15.95 -34.00 0.67
CA PRO A 663 -15.74 -35.44 0.82
C PRO A 663 -15.50 -36.12 -0.53
N ILE A 664 -14.32 -36.71 -0.73
CA ILE A 664 -14.01 -37.50 -1.95
C ILE A 664 -14.20 -39.01 -1.74
N SER A 665 -14.40 -39.43 -0.48
CA SER A 665 -14.71 -40.81 -0.09
C SER A 665 -15.21 -40.83 1.36
N LYS A 666 -15.49 -42.03 1.90
CA LYS A 666 -15.94 -42.23 3.29
C LYS A 666 -15.03 -41.59 4.35
N ASN A 667 -13.74 -41.45 4.07
CA ASN A 667 -12.78 -40.99 5.08
C ASN A 667 -11.71 -40.05 4.53
N ARG A 668 -11.92 -39.46 3.34
CA ARG A 668 -11.01 -38.48 2.75
C ARG A 668 -11.76 -37.27 2.24
N TYR A 669 -11.12 -36.12 2.40
CA TYR A 669 -11.64 -34.82 2.02
C TYR A 669 -10.58 -34.03 1.26
N MET A 670 -11.01 -33.29 0.26
CA MET A 670 -10.18 -32.31 -0.44
C MET A 670 -10.51 -30.89 0.02
N ASP A 671 -9.64 -29.95 -0.36
CA ASP A 671 -9.74 -28.52 -0.07
C ASP A 671 -9.51 -27.74 -1.37
N LEU A 672 -10.47 -26.88 -1.75
CA LEU A 672 -10.36 -26.04 -2.94
C LEU A 672 -9.52 -24.78 -2.72
N THR A 673 -9.37 -24.31 -1.49
CA THR A 673 -8.45 -23.23 -1.15
C THR A 673 -6.99 -23.70 -1.29
N ARG A 674 -6.72 -24.97 -0.95
CA ARG A 674 -5.37 -25.57 -0.98
C ARG A 674 -5.35 -26.84 -1.84
N LEU A 675 -5.26 -26.65 -3.16
CA LEU A 675 -5.31 -27.74 -4.15
C LEU A 675 -4.29 -28.85 -3.91
N GLY A 676 -3.18 -28.54 -3.23
CA GLY A 676 -2.15 -29.50 -2.86
C GLY A 676 -2.42 -30.27 -1.55
N THR A 677 -3.61 -30.24 -0.95
CA THR A 677 -3.91 -30.88 0.34
C THR A 677 -5.09 -31.85 0.28
N ILE A 678 -4.93 -33.05 0.83
CA ILE A 678 -6.03 -33.99 1.15
C ILE A 678 -6.00 -34.29 2.64
N MET A 679 -7.14 -34.20 3.29
CA MET A 679 -7.34 -34.66 4.67
C MET A 679 -7.88 -36.09 4.67
N ALA A 680 -7.41 -36.92 5.58
CA ALA A 680 -7.94 -38.26 5.80
C ALA A 680 -8.21 -38.50 7.28
N PHE A 681 -9.22 -39.31 7.54
CA PHE A 681 -9.62 -39.73 8.87
C PHE A 681 -9.49 -41.25 8.97
N GLU A 682 -8.85 -41.74 10.02
CA GLU A 682 -8.68 -43.16 10.25
C GLU A 682 -8.56 -43.44 11.74
N GLU A 683 -8.93 -44.65 12.13
CA GLU A 683 -8.70 -45.12 13.49
C GLU A 683 -7.25 -45.58 13.64
N ASP A 684 -6.63 -45.19 14.75
CA ASP A 684 -5.32 -45.70 15.14
C ASP A 684 -5.41 -47.14 15.69
N ASP A 685 -4.28 -47.72 16.06
CA ASP A 685 -4.22 -49.08 16.62
C ASP A 685 -5.06 -49.25 17.91
N SER A 686 -5.45 -48.16 18.57
CA SER A 686 -6.31 -48.15 19.76
C SER A 686 -7.80 -47.97 19.44
N GLY A 687 -8.16 -47.79 18.17
CA GLY A 687 -9.52 -47.45 17.74
C GLY A 687 -9.85 -45.97 17.86
N LYS A 688 -8.87 -45.11 18.17
CA LYS A 688 -9.07 -43.68 18.34
C LYS A 688 -8.97 -42.97 16.99
N MET A 689 -9.97 -42.15 16.68
CA MET A 689 -9.99 -41.40 15.41
C MET A 689 -8.79 -40.45 15.32
N ALA A 690 -8.16 -40.40 14.15
CA ALA A 690 -7.00 -39.58 13.84
C ALA A 690 -7.21 -38.81 12.54
N SER A 691 -6.63 -37.60 12.47
CA SER A 691 -6.57 -36.78 11.27
C SER A 691 -5.17 -36.82 10.65
N LYS A 692 -5.09 -37.24 9.39
CA LYS A 692 -3.90 -37.23 8.53
C LYS A 692 -4.03 -36.19 7.42
N SER A 693 -2.92 -35.59 7.01
CA SER A 693 -2.86 -34.74 5.82
C SER A 693 -1.84 -35.24 4.82
N TYR A 694 -2.24 -35.31 3.55
CA TYR A 694 -1.38 -35.58 2.42
C TYR A 694 -1.11 -34.29 1.68
N SER A 695 0.14 -34.10 1.25
CA SER A 695 0.54 -33.00 0.40
C SER A 695 0.89 -33.49 -0.98
N TYR A 696 0.53 -32.70 -1.98
CA TYR A 696 0.91 -32.95 -3.36
C TYR A 696 2.31 -32.40 -3.61
N ILE A 697 3.27 -33.29 -3.90
CA ILE A 697 4.68 -32.93 -4.06
C ILE A 697 5.08 -33.07 -5.52
N ILE A 698 5.85 -32.08 -5.99
CA ILE A 698 6.51 -32.10 -7.29
C ILE A 698 7.92 -32.65 -7.10
N GLY A 699 8.13 -33.88 -7.53
CA GLY A 699 9.41 -34.58 -7.45
C GLY A 699 10.45 -34.03 -8.43
N LYS A 700 11.69 -34.52 -8.30
CA LYS A 700 12.86 -34.10 -9.10
C LYS A 700 12.67 -34.25 -10.62
N GLU A 701 11.80 -35.15 -11.06
CA GLU A 701 11.48 -35.40 -12.47
C GLU A 701 10.13 -34.78 -12.88
N LEU A 702 9.63 -33.80 -12.11
CA LEU A 702 8.24 -33.35 -12.19
C LEU A 702 7.27 -34.55 -12.02
N ALA A 703 7.64 -35.49 -11.17
CA ALA A 703 6.79 -36.59 -10.76
C ALA A 703 5.78 -36.07 -9.73
N PHE A 704 4.51 -36.37 -9.93
CA PHE A 704 3.43 -35.77 -9.17
C PHE A 704 2.79 -36.80 -8.26
N GLU A 705 3.10 -36.74 -6.98
CA GLU A 705 2.72 -37.78 -6.03
C GLU A 705 2.12 -37.16 -4.77
N TRP A 706 0.99 -37.71 -4.34
CA TRP A 706 0.48 -37.49 -3.00
C TRP A 706 1.38 -38.22 -2.00
N LYS A 707 2.05 -37.46 -1.14
CA LYS A 707 2.89 -38.01 -0.07
C LYS A 707 2.33 -37.60 1.27
N HIS A 708 2.46 -38.51 2.23
CA HIS A 708 2.33 -38.12 3.62
C HIS A 708 3.38 -37.05 3.89
N ASP A 709 2.94 -35.89 4.37
CA ASP A 709 3.83 -34.76 4.60
C ASP A 709 4.63 -35.00 5.89
N ILE A 710 5.83 -35.57 5.73
CA ILE A 710 6.83 -35.79 6.80
C ILE A 710 7.82 -34.60 6.84
N GLY A 711 7.60 -33.54 6.05
CA GLY A 711 8.57 -32.49 5.75
C GLY A 711 8.95 -31.60 6.95
N ASN A 712 8.09 -31.52 7.96
CA ASN A 712 8.42 -30.90 9.24
C ASN A 712 8.64 -31.98 10.30
N GLN A 713 9.90 -32.44 10.45
CA GLN A 713 10.28 -33.47 11.43
C GLN A 713 9.93 -33.12 12.89
N THR A 714 9.52 -31.88 13.18
CA THR A 714 9.11 -31.39 14.50
C THR A 714 7.59 -31.38 14.73
N THR A 715 6.75 -31.52 13.68
CA THR A 715 5.29 -31.59 13.81
C THR A 715 4.76 -32.78 13.02
N SER A 716 4.39 -33.84 13.71
CA SER A 716 3.67 -34.97 13.11
C SER A 716 2.37 -34.45 12.48
N ASN A 717 2.19 -34.58 11.16
CA ASN A 717 0.94 -34.25 10.45
C ASN A 717 -0.16 -35.32 10.64
N TYR A 718 -0.15 -35.92 11.84
CA TYR A 718 -1.04 -36.96 12.34
C TYR A 718 -1.44 -36.55 13.75
N PHE A 719 -2.73 -36.33 13.97
CA PHE A 719 -3.27 -35.88 15.25
C PHE A 719 -4.43 -36.77 15.66
N LEU A 720 -4.39 -37.30 16.89
CA LEU A 720 -5.51 -38.01 17.48
C LEU A 720 -6.61 -37.02 17.84
N LYS A 721 -7.86 -37.46 17.79
CA LYS A 721 -9.01 -36.68 18.26
C LYS A 721 -8.86 -36.38 19.75
N ASP A 722 -9.12 -35.16 20.17
CA ASP A 722 -9.11 -34.81 21.58
C ASP A 722 -10.33 -35.47 22.28
N GLU A 723 -10.21 -35.72 23.59
CA GLU A 723 -11.26 -36.40 24.39
C GLU A 723 -12.50 -35.52 24.63
#